data_AF-A0A7X9ABU8-F1
#
_entry.id   AF-A0A7X9ABU8-F1
#
_cell.length_a   1.000
_cell.length_b   1.000
_cell.length_c   1.000
_cell.angle_alpha   90.00
_cell.angle_beta   90.00
_cell.angle_gamma   90.00
#
_symmetry.space_group_name_H-M   'P 1'
#
loop_
_entity.id
_entity.type
_entity.pdbx_description
1 polymer ?
#
loop_
_entity_poly.entity_id
_entity_poly.type
_entity_poly.pdbx_seq_one_letter_code
_entity_poly.pdbx_strand_id
1 'polypeptide(L)'
;MKRLSRTIMTAMLVTLVAISLVGCKTAKIEEAIIPPDLTVVDLPPVEEKVTPVVELPPVVPEVVVEPVVEPVVAPPIVVPEPVVFEYDGEDMPYGGKQVFKNTDGQKTFDLFIVHTNDLEGDIYGEAGGLGLAKFSTVLKAGQAITDNWLLLNSGNVGEIPADLAMVAAATIDGLGYDAYTPQAIQLATGITGTKAAALSVNALDDEGYFVTQPYAVYDYNGFKVGVAGLTAPKSIQGVSFDSDLIFDNAQYAVDLAREYVDYLVILTDLGSRGAITSEMIAANVDGIDLIVDGNGSAMAKEVNGALIVRADEKLKSVGAVQLSVVNGRLAGEWAFRLPAADVLEPTRSAIAAEYEPYANAMGYTLMVTIPEDPAITDLIGTLPVMVAEAPPVVVAPPVVEKPVEVVPPPVIVPVAPPVVTPVVAPARVPVEYPLGVTEIIKSDADFDEFDLFIVHTNDVHARIVPADGGMGYSKVATMLKAARAITDNILVLDAGDVTHGTNLANMFEGETVGVLLDMLGYDAIAPGNHDFNYGADRLLEAAAFAEMYSDMKVLTANVLDREGYLLFQPYQVYDFNGFKVAVVGLTTPDTTTKTHPKNVEGVYFANEEIFEIGQEAIDIAREYVDYIIVLGHIGLDPDGESGLTSDQIASRIKGIDLFIDGHSHTTLKEGLKVGDTLIVSTGEYLKNLGLVQVHVKGGKVTATYPMLIPAADVLNAADSALAKEWGIIDVPNDPEVDEYVGFMSAQLAEKLGQVIAYVPEMLDGERANVRTKPTNLSRLITRAMTEESGADFTITNGGGIRASMNAGQVTIGDVINVLPFTNIITVAEITGADVYAALEHGYRMLPGENGGFSQTDLQVVYNRYAAPGSRIVRVLLNGKAIDKNATYKVATNDFMAAGGDGYTMFGRVLTEGSLLSDVFIEFLQKHYPAK
;
A
#
# COMPACT_ATOMS: atom_id res chain seq x y z
N MET A 1 23.36 33.00 24.66
CA MET A 1 22.41 31.95 24.23
C MET A 1 22.97 31.13 23.05
N LYS A 2 23.30 31.69 21.89
CA LYS A 2 23.99 30.96 20.78
C LYS A 2 25.33 30.26 21.11
N ARG A 3 25.98 30.60 22.24
CA ARG A 3 27.22 29.98 22.73
C ARG A 3 27.00 28.80 23.70
N LEU A 4 25.80 28.68 24.31
CA LEU A 4 25.46 27.59 25.22
C LEU A 4 24.93 26.36 24.45
N SER A 5 24.23 26.53 23.32
CA SER A 5 23.82 25.38 22.48
C SER A 5 25.03 24.65 21.87
N ARG A 6 26.14 25.36 21.65
CA ARG A 6 27.44 24.76 21.30
C ARG A 6 28.01 23.86 22.41
N THR A 7 27.63 24.06 23.67
CA THR A 7 28.09 23.27 24.82
C THR A 7 27.45 21.88 24.85
N ILE A 8 26.31 21.69 24.18
CA ILE A 8 25.58 20.42 24.14
C ILE A 8 25.93 19.63 22.87
N MET A 9 26.23 20.36 21.79
CA MET A 9 27.09 19.91 20.69
C MET A 9 28.45 19.39 21.21
N THR A 10 28.91 19.88 22.37
CA THR A 10 30.11 19.37 23.06
C THR A 10 29.81 18.08 23.84
N ALA A 11 28.61 17.88 24.36
CA ALA A 11 28.23 16.68 25.11
C ALA A 11 27.97 15.47 24.20
N MET A 12 27.22 15.63 23.10
CA MET A 12 26.88 14.50 22.20
C MET A 12 28.11 13.88 21.53
N LEU A 13 29.09 14.73 21.31
CA LEU A 13 30.36 14.39 20.70
C LEU A 13 31.38 13.79 21.67
N VAL A 14 31.39 14.30 22.90
CA VAL A 14 32.07 13.67 24.02
C VAL A 14 31.41 12.34 24.34
N THR A 15 30.11 12.17 24.14
CA THR A 15 29.36 10.94 24.44
C THR A 15 29.57 9.86 23.40
N LEU A 16 29.50 10.21 22.11
CA LEU A 16 29.63 9.25 21.01
C LEU A 16 30.99 8.57 20.95
N VAL A 17 32.00 9.18 21.59
CA VAL A 17 33.34 8.69 21.37
C VAL A 17 34.25 8.64 22.61
N ALA A 18 33.89 9.20 23.77
CA ALA A 18 34.74 9.14 24.97
C ALA A 18 34.71 7.81 25.76
N ILE A 19 33.84 6.84 25.43
CA ILE A 19 33.55 5.72 26.34
C ILE A 19 33.71 4.36 25.65
N SER A 20 34.94 4.08 25.26
CA SER A 20 35.43 2.72 25.06
C SER A 20 36.41 2.26 26.14
N LEU A 21 36.53 2.99 27.25
CA LEU A 21 37.52 2.72 28.30
C LEU A 21 36.88 2.45 29.67
N VAL A 22 36.19 1.32 29.82
CA VAL A 22 36.18 0.59 31.10
C VAL A 22 37.24 -0.51 31.00
N GLY A 23 38.50 -0.09 30.93
CA GLY A 23 39.60 -1.02 30.66
C GLY A 23 41.01 -0.55 30.95
N CYS A 24 41.25 0.59 31.59
CA CYS A 24 42.58 0.94 32.11
C CYS A 24 42.48 1.85 33.34
N LYS A 25 42.82 1.31 34.51
CA LYS A 25 43.06 2.07 35.75
C LYS A 25 44.41 2.82 35.67
N THR A 26 44.47 3.93 36.40
CA THR A 26 45.64 4.72 36.89
C THR A 26 46.16 5.82 35.95
N ALA A 27 46.46 7.05 36.37
CA ALA A 27 46.81 7.59 37.68
C ALA A 27 46.43 9.09 37.85
N LYS A 28 46.16 9.50 39.10
CA LYS A 28 46.07 10.91 39.54
C LYS A 28 47.41 11.63 39.35
N ILE A 29 47.40 12.88 38.89
CA ILE A 29 48.47 13.87 39.15
C ILE A 29 47.83 15.22 39.53
N GLU A 30 48.43 15.83 40.54
CA GLU A 30 47.98 16.96 41.37
C GLU A 30 47.88 18.33 40.65
N GLU A 31 47.11 19.23 41.27
CA GLU A 31 46.95 20.64 40.92
C GLU A 31 48.29 21.40 40.84
N ALA A 32 48.48 22.21 39.78
CA ALA A 32 49.49 23.27 39.77
C ALA A 32 49.03 24.49 38.94
N ILE A 33 49.47 25.64 39.43
CA ILE A 33 49.07 27.02 39.14
C ILE A 33 49.69 27.55 37.82
N ILE A 34 48.94 28.36 37.04
CA ILE A 34 49.36 29.16 35.85
C ILE A 34 50.38 30.24 36.31
N PRO A 35 51.48 30.65 35.61
CA PRO A 35 51.50 31.23 34.24
C PRO A 35 52.88 31.06 33.49
N PRO A 36 53.31 31.95 32.55
CA PRO A 36 53.13 31.86 31.10
C PRO A 36 54.46 31.79 30.29
N ASP A 37 54.32 31.51 28.99
CA ASP A 37 55.13 32.01 27.86
C ASP A 37 56.59 31.53 27.61
N LEU A 38 56.88 31.50 26.30
CA LEU A 38 58.17 31.67 25.61
C LEU A 38 59.14 30.48 25.37
N THR A 39 59.07 30.00 24.11
CA THR A 39 60.16 29.89 23.11
C THR A 39 61.27 28.82 23.18
N VAL A 40 61.28 28.01 22.10
CA VAL A 40 62.37 27.61 21.17
C VAL A 40 63.69 27.03 21.75
N VAL A 41 64.09 25.84 21.23
CA VAL A 41 65.34 25.54 20.47
C VAL A 41 65.81 24.08 20.69
N ASP A 42 65.84 23.33 19.58
CA ASP A 42 66.74 22.27 19.08
C ASP A 42 67.51 21.25 19.97
N LEU A 43 67.30 19.97 19.56
CA LEU A 43 68.28 18.89 19.19
C LEU A 43 69.29 18.36 20.26
N PRO A 44 69.94 17.19 20.07
CA PRO A 44 69.60 15.88 19.44
C PRO A 44 70.00 14.70 20.40
N PRO A 45 70.52 13.51 19.99
CA PRO A 45 69.81 12.35 19.42
C PRO A 45 70.17 10.95 20.05
N VAL A 46 69.47 9.90 19.57
CA VAL A 46 69.97 8.55 19.13
C VAL A 46 70.30 7.39 20.13
N GLU A 47 69.88 6.18 19.66
CA GLU A 47 70.33 4.77 19.87
C GLU A 47 69.97 4.00 21.16
N GLU A 48 69.13 2.96 21.05
CA GLU A 48 69.38 1.52 20.74
C GLU A 48 69.88 0.66 21.91
N LYS A 49 69.20 -0.47 22.15
CA LYS A 49 69.85 -1.77 22.39
C LYS A 49 68.91 -2.98 22.29
N VAL A 50 69.54 -4.12 22.04
CA VAL A 50 69.11 -5.33 21.31
C VAL A 50 69.05 -6.57 22.25
N THR A 51 67.92 -7.31 22.22
CA THR A 51 67.70 -8.80 22.32
C THR A 51 68.19 -9.58 23.59
N PRO A 52 67.83 -10.88 23.88
CA PRO A 52 67.53 -11.96 22.94
C PRO A 52 66.56 -13.12 23.28
N VAL A 53 66.49 -13.99 22.24
CA VAL A 53 65.73 -15.20 21.86
C VAL A 53 65.94 -16.45 22.72
N VAL A 54 64.95 -17.37 22.72
CA VAL A 54 65.16 -18.84 22.82
C VAL A 54 64.15 -19.60 21.91
N GLU A 55 64.62 -20.65 21.22
CA GLU A 55 63.92 -21.50 20.23
C GLU A 55 63.70 -22.97 20.70
N LEU A 56 62.53 -23.54 20.31
CA LEU A 56 62.20 -24.90 19.74
C LEU A 56 62.34 -26.19 20.62
N PRO A 57 61.66 -27.36 20.33
CA PRO A 57 61.30 -27.90 18.99
C PRO A 57 59.98 -28.81 18.96
N PRO A 58 59.73 -29.82 18.07
CA PRO A 58 58.42 -30.03 17.39
C PRO A 58 57.78 -31.46 17.50
N VAL A 59 56.48 -31.67 17.19
CA VAL A 59 55.90 -33.03 16.88
C VAL A 59 54.69 -32.97 15.90
N VAL A 60 54.59 -34.02 15.07
CA VAL A 60 53.75 -34.29 13.87
C VAL A 60 52.37 -34.96 14.21
N PRO A 61 51.48 -35.34 13.26
CA PRO A 61 50.02 -35.22 13.40
C PRO A 61 49.30 -36.53 13.79
N GLU A 62 48.14 -36.46 14.43
CA GLU A 62 47.29 -37.64 14.68
C GLU A 62 45.85 -37.39 14.20
N VAL A 63 45.37 -38.29 13.34
CA VAL A 63 43.99 -38.40 12.89
C VAL A 63 43.22 -39.16 13.96
N VAL A 64 42.23 -38.53 14.59
CA VAL A 64 41.31 -39.20 15.52
C VAL A 64 39.90 -39.10 14.96
N VAL A 65 39.29 -40.27 14.81
CA VAL A 65 37.91 -40.51 14.38
C VAL A 65 36.96 -40.09 15.51
N GLU A 66 36.00 -39.21 15.22
CA GLU A 66 34.95 -38.84 16.18
C GLU A 66 33.98 -40.01 16.44
N PRO A 67 33.57 -40.27 17.70
CA PRO A 67 32.45 -41.13 18.00
C PRO A 67 31.13 -40.36 17.88
N VAL A 68 30.10 -41.03 17.36
CA VAL A 68 28.71 -40.57 17.34
C VAL A 68 28.23 -40.29 18.78
N VAL A 69 27.84 -39.05 19.06
CA VAL A 69 27.21 -38.64 20.32
C VAL A 69 25.69 -38.64 20.12
N GLU A 70 24.98 -39.47 20.90
CA GLU A 70 23.51 -39.43 20.98
C GLU A 70 23.03 -38.08 21.55
N PRO A 71 21.85 -37.56 21.13
CA PRO A 71 21.37 -36.28 21.59
C PRO A 71 21.03 -36.32 23.09
N VAL A 72 21.68 -35.45 23.86
CA VAL A 72 21.37 -35.20 25.27
C VAL A 72 20.04 -34.45 25.34
N VAL A 73 19.02 -35.09 25.88
CA VAL A 73 17.73 -34.45 26.21
C VAL A 73 17.97 -33.51 27.39
N ALA A 74 17.84 -32.20 27.15
CA ALA A 74 17.87 -31.18 28.19
C ALA A 74 16.70 -31.39 29.19
N PRO A 75 16.89 -31.12 30.50
CA PRO A 75 15.82 -31.27 31.47
C PRO A 75 14.70 -30.25 31.21
N PRO A 76 13.44 -30.57 31.56
CA PRO A 76 12.31 -29.68 31.35
C PRO A 76 12.51 -28.37 32.13
N ILE A 77 12.32 -27.27 31.42
CA ILE A 77 12.34 -25.91 31.96
C ILE A 77 11.24 -25.80 33.01
N VAL A 78 11.63 -25.54 34.25
CA VAL A 78 10.69 -25.21 35.33
C VAL A 78 10.23 -23.78 35.08
N VAL A 79 8.98 -23.62 34.64
CA VAL A 79 8.34 -22.32 34.45
C VAL A 79 8.07 -21.71 35.83
N PRO A 80 8.71 -20.60 36.22
CA PRO A 80 8.33 -19.90 37.44
C PRO A 80 6.97 -19.23 37.24
N GLU A 81 6.16 -19.17 38.32
CA GLU A 81 4.88 -18.45 38.30
C GLU A 81 5.05 -16.99 37.89
N PRO A 82 4.09 -16.41 37.15
CA PRO A 82 4.17 -15.04 36.64
C PRO A 82 4.33 -14.05 37.79
N VAL A 83 5.44 -13.31 37.77
CA VAL A 83 5.67 -12.19 38.68
C VAL A 83 4.92 -10.98 38.13
N VAL A 84 3.80 -10.62 38.77
CA VAL A 84 3.12 -9.35 38.51
C VAL A 84 3.95 -8.25 39.17
N PHE A 85 4.63 -7.43 38.37
CA PHE A 85 5.37 -6.27 38.86
C PHE A 85 4.41 -5.10 39.08
N GLU A 86 4.27 -4.66 40.34
CA GLU A 86 3.66 -3.38 40.67
C GLU A 86 4.59 -2.25 40.21
N TYR A 87 4.09 -1.37 39.34
CA TYR A 87 4.79 -0.16 38.90
C TYR A 87 4.31 1.01 39.75
N ASP A 88 5.22 1.70 40.43
CA ASP A 88 4.93 2.92 41.20
C ASP A 88 4.68 4.12 40.25
N GLY A 89 3.42 4.42 39.96
CA GLY A 89 3.00 5.62 39.22
C GLY A 89 1.55 6.00 39.53
N GLU A 90 1.18 7.27 39.37
CA GLU A 90 -0.23 7.68 39.47
C GLU A 90 -1.01 7.10 38.28
N ASP A 91 -2.15 6.45 38.54
CA ASP A 91 -3.03 5.89 37.52
C ASP A 91 -3.60 7.02 36.63
N MET A 92 -3.28 6.97 35.34
CA MET A 92 -3.86 7.85 34.32
C MET A 92 -5.02 7.12 33.61
N PRO A 93 -5.90 7.83 32.87
CA PRO A 93 -6.99 7.18 32.13
C PRO A 93 -6.49 5.99 31.28
N TYR A 94 -7.31 4.94 31.19
CA TYR A 94 -7.05 3.73 30.40
C TYR A 94 -5.74 2.97 30.76
N GLY A 95 -5.27 3.09 32.01
CA GLY A 95 -4.09 2.35 32.49
C GLY A 95 -2.76 3.00 32.11
N GLY A 96 -2.77 4.25 31.63
CA GLY A 96 -1.56 5.02 31.39
C GLY A 96 -0.74 5.20 32.67
N LYS A 97 0.59 5.12 32.55
CA LYS A 97 1.52 5.26 33.68
C LYS A 97 2.41 6.48 33.49
N GLN A 98 2.52 7.29 34.54
CA GLN A 98 3.54 8.32 34.64
C GLN A 98 4.81 7.74 35.30
N VAL A 99 5.94 7.81 34.60
CA VAL A 99 7.25 7.37 35.06
C VAL A 99 8.11 8.59 35.38
N PHE A 100 8.59 8.71 36.61
CA PHE A 100 9.56 9.74 36.98
C PHE A 100 10.97 9.31 36.58
N LYS A 101 11.54 9.98 35.59
CA LYS A 101 12.89 9.70 35.09
C LYS A 101 13.96 10.51 35.82
N ASN A 102 13.64 11.75 36.20
CA ASN A 102 14.50 12.58 37.04
C ASN A 102 13.66 13.50 37.95
N THR A 103 14.09 13.64 39.21
CA THR A 103 13.45 14.48 40.24
C THR A 103 14.45 15.32 41.02
N ASP A 104 15.62 15.61 40.45
CA ASP A 104 16.66 16.44 41.07
C ASP A 104 16.28 17.94 41.19
N GLY A 105 15.18 18.34 40.54
CA GLY A 105 14.59 19.68 40.62
C GLY A 105 15.29 20.72 39.73
N GLN A 106 16.20 20.30 38.85
CA GLN A 106 16.83 21.18 37.89
C GLN A 106 15.80 21.74 36.90
N LYS A 107 15.76 23.06 36.76
CA LYS A 107 14.85 23.74 35.82
C LYS A 107 15.42 23.95 34.43
N THR A 108 16.73 23.75 34.28
CA THR A 108 17.43 23.89 33.01
C THR A 108 18.30 22.65 32.82
N PHE A 109 18.02 21.88 31.78
CA PHE A 109 18.71 20.64 31.47
C PHE A 109 18.49 20.27 30.01
N ASP A 110 19.29 19.32 29.53
CA ASP A 110 19.08 18.71 28.22
C ASP A 110 18.56 17.29 28.38
N LEU A 111 17.64 16.91 27.51
CA LEU A 111 17.01 15.60 27.41
C LEU A 111 17.36 14.99 26.05
N PHE A 112 17.69 13.70 26.03
CA PHE A 112 18.03 12.96 24.83
C PHE A 112 16.99 11.87 24.56
N ILE A 113 16.25 12.01 23.45
CA ILE A 113 15.38 10.97 22.92
C ILE A 113 16.20 10.18 21.90
N VAL A 114 16.44 8.90 22.15
CA VAL A 114 17.28 8.06 21.31
C VAL A 114 16.49 6.86 20.84
N HIS A 115 16.65 6.47 19.58
CA HIS A 115 15.93 5.35 19.03
C HIS A 115 16.72 4.50 18.05
N THR A 116 16.26 3.27 17.93
CA THR A 116 16.78 2.23 17.03
C THR A 116 15.66 1.70 16.15
N ASN A 117 16.02 1.09 15.03
CA ASN A 117 15.07 0.42 14.14
C ASN A 117 15.43 -1.06 13.86
N ASP A 118 14.39 -1.83 13.52
CA ASP A 118 14.34 -3.18 12.94
C ASP A 118 15.66 -3.95 13.00
N LEU A 119 15.86 -4.83 13.99
CA LEU A 119 17.10 -5.62 14.05
C LEU A 119 17.15 -6.74 13.02
N GLU A 120 16.00 -7.25 12.56
CA GLU A 120 15.88 -8.43 11.67
C GLU A 120 16.77 -9.61 12.08
N GLY A 121 16.93 -9.85 13.39
CA GLY A 121 17.81 -10.90 13.91
C GLY A 121 19.32 -10.61 13.85
N ASP A 122 19.76 -9.46 13.33
CA ASP A 122 21.18 -9.03 13.33
C ASP A 122 21.62 -8.48 14.71
N ILE A 123 21.57 -9.36 15.72
CA ILE A 123 21.91 -9.01 17.10
C ILE A 123 23.43 -8.88 17.32
N TYR A 124 24.24 -9.46 16.43
CA TYR A 124 25.71 -9.45 16.51
C TYR A 124 26.37 -8.40 15.60
N GLY A 125 25.62 -7.77 14.67
CA GLY A 125 26.15 -6.77 13.74
C GLY A 125 26.84 -7.37 12.50
N GLU A 126 26.51 -8.62 12.15
CA GLU A 126 27.10 -9.35 11.02
C GLU A 126 26.71 -8.76 9.66
N ALA A 127 25.58 -8.03 9.59
CA ALA A 127 25.16 -7.32 8.38
C ALA A 127 25.76 -5.91 8.25
N GLY A 128 26.84 -5.62 9.00
CA GLY A 128 27.51 -4.32 9.03
C GLY A 128 26.91 -3.32 10.01
N GLY A 129 26.02 -3.78 10.90
CA GLY A 129 25.46 -3.02 12.01
C GLY A 129 26.37 -2.96 13.24
N LEU A 130 25.98 -2.14 14.22
CA LEU A 130 26.75 -2.00 15.47
C LEU A 130 26.73 -3.28 16.34
N GLY A 131 25.64 -4.04 16.29
CA GLY A 131 25.37 -5.17 17.19
C GLY A 131 24.93 -4.71 18.59
N LEU A 132 24.13 -5.54 19.27
CA LEU A 132 23.50 -5.17 20.55
C LEU A 132 24.50 -4.98 21.68
N ALA A 133 25.56 -5.79 21.74
CA ALA A 133 26.54 -5.71 22.81
C ALA A 133 27.37 -4.42 22.76
N LYS A 134 27.76 -3.95 21.56
CA LYS A 134 28.46 -2.66 21.42
C LYS A 134 27.50 -1.49 21.58
N PHE A 135 26.27 -1.61 21.08
CA PHE A 135 25.23 -0.61 21.31
C PHE A 135 24.97 -0.40 22.80
N SER A 136 24.87 -1.48 23.59
CA SER A 136 24.74 -1.40 25.05
C SER A 136 25.91 -0.66 25.71
N THR A 137 27.16 -0.93 25.29
CA THR A 137 28.34 -0.19 25.77
C THR A 137 28.20 1.30 25.48
N VAL A 138 27.79 1.68 24.26
CA VAL A 138 27.58 3.08 23.85
C VAL A 138 26.42 3.74 24.61
N LEU A 139 25.38 2.98 24.93
CA LEU A 139 24.24 3.50 25.68
C LEU A 139 24.59 3.75 27.16
N LYS A 140 25.18 2.76 27.84
CA LYS A 140 25.61 2.88 29.25
C LYS A 140 26.61 4.01 29.45
N ALA A 141 27.44 4.21 28.44
CA ALA A 141 28.32 5.34 28.31
C ALA A 141 27.57 6.69 28.35
N GLY A 142 26.56 6.87 27.49
CA GLY A 142 25.74 8.08 27.48
C GLY A 142 24.97 8.31 28.79
N GLN A 143 24.43 7.25 29.37
CA GLN A 143 23.72 7.30 30.65
C GLN A 143 24.64 7.71 31.82
N ALA A 144 25.94 7.42 31.76
CA ALA A 144 26.89 7.87 32.78
C ALA A 144 27.14 9.40 32.79
N ILE A 145 26.76 10.09 31.71
CA ILE A 145 26.94 11.54 31.54
C ILE A 145 25.72 12.31 32.05
N THR A 146 24.53 11.77 31.79
CA THR A 146 23.27 12.34 32.27
C THR A 146 22.23 11.24 32.38
N ASP A 147 21.33 11.37 33.35
CA ASP A 147 20.20 10.47 33.55
C ASP A 147 18.97 10.87 32.70
N ASN A 148 19.05 11.99 31.96
CA ASN A 148 17.95 12.50 31.14
C ASN A 148 17.91 11.85 29.75
N TRP A 149 17.65 10.54 29.71
CA TRP A 149 17.49 9.77 28.47
C TRP A 149 16.09 9.18 28.37
N LEU A 150 15.57 9.15 27.14
CA LEU A 150 14.38 8.41 26.75
C LEU A 150 14.78 7.48 25.59
N LEU A 151 14.81 6.18 25.84
CA LEU A 151 15.25 5.19 24.85
C LEU A 151 14.06 4.45 24.22
N LEU A 152 13.89 4.59 22.91
CA LEU A 152 12.74 4.08 22.17
C LEU A 152 13.17 3.05 21.11
N ASN A 153 12.31 2.08 20.80
CA ASN A 153 12.52 1.19 19.66
C ASN A 153 11.32 1.27 18.71
N SER A 154 11.58 1.66 17.47
CA SER A 154 10.57 1.88 16.44
C SER A 154 10.40 0.71 15.47
N GLY A 155 11.00 -0.46 15.73
CA GLY A 155 10.94 -1.60 14.81
C GLY A 155 11.00 -2.99 15.45
N ASN A 156 10.88 -4.02 14.62
CA ASN A 156 10.87 -5.44 14.97
C ASN A 156 12.30 -5.95 15.29
N VAL A 157 12.47 -6.67 16.40
CA VAL A 157 13.75 -7.35 16.70
C VAL A 157 14.02 -8.58 15.80
N GLY A 158 13.04 -8.99 14.98
CA GLY A 158 13.09 -10.14 14.06
C GLY A 158 12.09 -11.26 14.44
N GLU A 159 11.82 -12.20 13.53
CA GLU A 159 11.10 -13.44 13.87
C GLU A 159 11.97 -14.31 14.78
N ILE A 160 11.69 -14.25 16.07
CA ILE A 160 12.37 -15.06 17.07
C ILE A 160 11.48 -16.28 17.36
N PRO A 161 11.95 -17.54 17.26
CA PRO A 161 11.18 -18.71 17.67
C PRO A 161 10.51 -18.53 19.05
N ALA A 162 9.29 -19.02 19.24
CA ALA A 162 8.49 -18.77 20.44
C ALA A 162 9.17 -19.19 21.76
N ASP A 163 10.07 -20.18 21.70
CA ASP A 163 10.90 -20.65 22.82
C ASP A 163 12.05 -19.69 23.19
N LEU A 164 12.36 -18.70 22.35
CA LEU A 164 13.40 -17.69 22.53
C LEU A 164 12.83 -16.28 22.85
N ALA A 165 11.52 -16.12 22.87
CA ALA A 165 10.82 -14.86 23.17
C ALA A 165 11.20 -14.28 24.55
N MET A 166 11.47 -15.14 25.55
CA MET A 166 11.91 -14.71 26.88
C MET A 166 13.34 -14.11 26.87
N VAL A 167 14.22 -14.61 26.00
CA VAL A 167 15.59 -14.10 25.84
C VAL A 167 15.54 -12.74 25.15
N ALA A 168 14.68 -12.58 24.14
CA ALA A 168 14.42 -11.28 23.51
C ALA A 168 13.90 -10.23 24.51
N ALA A 169 12.91 -10.60 25.33
CA ALA A 169 12.38 -9.74 26.40
C ALA A 169 13.47 -9.36 27.42
N ALA A 170 14.29 -10.33 27.84
CA ALA A 170 15.42 -10.06 28.74
C ALA A 170 16.53 -9.21 28.09
N THR A 171 16.70 -9.28 26.76
CA THR A 171 17.63 -8.44 26.00
C THR A 171 17.13 -6.99 25.97
N ILE A 172 15.83 -6.77 25.73
CA ILE A 172 15.19 -5.44 25.77
C ILE A 172 15.34 -4.82 27.17
N ASP A 173 15.07 -5.59 28.22
CA ASP A 173 15.26 -5.16 29.61
C ASP A 173 16.73 -4.89 29.95
N GLY A 174 17.65 -5.68 29.40
CA GLY A 174 19.09 -5.52 29.57
C GLY A 174 19.64 -4.27 28.88
N LEU A 175 19.06 -3.89 27.73
CA LEU A 175 19.36 -2.65 27.03
C LEU A 175 18.72 -1.44 27.73
N GLY A 176 17.60 -1.62 28.43
CA GLY A 176 16.95 -0.56 29.19
C GLY A 176 16.11 0.37 28.32
N TYR A 177 15.40 -0.17 27.32
CA TYR A 177 14.40 0.59 26.58
C TYR A 177 13.29 1.08 27.51
N ASP A 178 12.78 2.27 27.22
CA ASP A 178 11.65 2.86 27.92
C ASP A 178 10.32 2.47 27.26
N ALA A 179 10.26 2.49 25.92
CA ALA A 179 9.09 2.07 25.16
C ALA A 179 9.45 1.50 23.78
N TYR A 180 8.54 0.70 23.21
CA TYR A 180 8.67 0.08 21.89
C TYR A 180 7.30 -0.22 21.26
N THR A 181 7.25 -0.41 19.93
CA THR A 181 6.04 -0.88 19.23
C THR A 181 5.86 -2.41 19.42
N PRO A 182 4.64 -2.91 19.71
CA PRO A 182 4.39 -4.33 19.96
C PRO A 182 4.86 -5.26 18.85
N GLN A 183 5.39 -6.43 19.25
CA GLN A 183 5.86 -7.49 18.35
C GLN A 183 4.79 -8.57 18.14
N ALA A 184 4.77 -9.20 16.97
CA ALA A 184 3.76 -10.20 16.60
C ALA A 184 3.65 -11.37 17.59
N ILE A 185 4.78 -11.84 18.11
CA ILE A 185 4.82 -12.92 19.10
C ILE A 185 4.26 -12.48 20.46
N GLN A 186 4.50 -11.25 20.90
CA GLN A 186 4.00 -10.76 22.18
C GLN A 186 2.47 -10.57 22.15
N LEU A 187 1.95 -10.11 21.03
CA LEU A 187 0.51 -9.97 20.80
C LEU A 187 -0.20 -11.33 20.66
N ALA A 188 0.47 -12.33 20.08
CA ALA A 188 -0.07 -13.69 19.93
C ALA A 188 0.02 -14.56 21.21
N THR A 189 0.98 -14.29 22.10
CA THR A 189 1.26 -15.13 23.28
C THR A 189 0.85 -14.53 24.62
N GLY A 190 0.48 -13.24 24.65
CA GLY A 190 0.11 -12.53 25.89
C GLY A 190 1.27 -12.39 26.88
N ILE A 191 2.53 -12.50 26.44
CA ILE A 191 3.70 -12.33 27.30
C ILE A 191 3.79 -10.86 27.74
N THR A 192 3.26 -10.56 28.92
CA THR A 192 3.48 -9.32 29.67
C THR A 192 4.65 -9.52 30.62
N GLY A 193 5.73 -8.73 30.52
CA GLY A 193 6.86 -8.92 31.44
C GLY A 193 8.13 -8.09 31.20
N THR A 194 8.21 -7.27 30.16
CA THR A 194 9.33 -6.32 29.98
C THR A 194 9.15 -5.09 30.89
N LYS A 195 10.26 -4.48 31.32
CA LYS A 195 10.29 -3.16 31.95
C LYS A 195 9.88 -2.04 30.98
N ALA A 196 10.21 -2.23 29.71
CA ALA A 196 9.85 -1.30 28.64
C ALA A 196 8.35 -1.39 28.32
N ALA A 197 7.75 -0.25 28.03
CA ALA A 197 6.36 -0.10 27.66
C ALA A 197 6.11 -0.52 26.20
N ALA A 198 5.32 -1.58 25.97
CA ALA A 198 4.77 -1.87 24.65
C ALA A 198 3.61 -0.89 24.39
N LEU A 199 3.71 -0.05 23.36
CA LEU A 199 2.75 1.01 23.07
C LEU A 199 2.09 0.83 21.71
N SER A 200 0.76 0.75 21.67
CA SER A 200 0.00 0.80 20.41
C SER A 200 -1.42 1.28 20.64
N VAL A 201 -1.83 2.26 19.85
CA VAL A 201 -3.18 2.86 19.86
C VAL A 201 -4.09 2.24 18.80
N ASN A 202 -3.54 1.46 17.87
CA ASN A 202 -4.28 0.87 16.75
C ASN A 202 -4.21 -0.67 16.74
N ALA A 203 -3.68 -1.29 17.80
CA ALA A 203 -3.82 -2.72 18.02
C ALA A 203 -5.06 -2.98 18.87
N LEU A 204 -6.09 -3.61 18.28
CA LEU A 204 -7.39 -3.84 18.90
C LEU A 204 -7.73 -5.33 18.91
N ASP A 205 -8.40 -5.82 19.95
CA ASP A 205 -8.96 -7.18 19.96
C ASP A 205 -10.27 -7.26 19.16
N ASP A 206 -10.84 -8.46 19.04
CA ASP A 206 -12.11 -8.71 18.34
C ASP A 206 -13.31 -7.93 18.92
N GLU A 207 -13.19 -7.38 20.13
CA GLU A 207 -14.22 -6.56 20.79
C GLU A 207 -13.94 -5.04 20.67
N GLY A 208 -12.85 -4.66 20.00
CA GLY A 208 -12.45 -3.27 19.79
C GLY A 208 -11.71 -2.62 20.96
N TYR A 209 -11.18 -3.39 21.92
CA TYR A 209 -10.38 -2.87 23.03
C TYR A 209 -8.89 -2.89 22.70
N PHE A 210 -8.14 -1.91 23.23
CA PHE A 210 -6.69 -1.88 23.09
C PHE A 210 -6.03 -3.11 23.71
N VAL A 211 -5.26 -3.85 22.91
CA VAL A 211 -4.50 -5.03 23.39
C VAL A 211 -3.22 -4.64 24.13
N THR A 212 -2.76 -3.40 23.94
CA THR A 212 -1.63 -2.81 24.65
C THR A 212 -1.97 -1.41 25.12
N GLN A 213 -1.22 -0.87 26.07
CA GLN A 213 -1.41 0.52 26.50
C GLN A 213 -1.17 1.49 25.32
N PRO A 214 -2.02 2.52 25.17
CA PRO A 214 -1.91 3.45 24.04
C PRO A 214 -0.73 4.42 24.15
N TYR A 215 -0.39 4.86 25.37
CA TYR A 215 0.66 5.85 25.61
C TYR A 215 1.32 5.68 27.00
N ALA A 216 2.49 6.30 27.17
CA ALA A 216 3.19 6.45 28.44
C ALA A 216 3.70 7.89 28.62
N VAL A 217 3.84 8.34 29.87
CA VAL A 217 4.34 9.68 30.19
C VAL A 217 5.60 9.61 31.04
N TYR A 218 6.63 10.34 30.64
CA TYR A 218 7.93 10.38 31.31
C TYR A 218 8.20 11.79 31.85
N ASP A 219 8.36 11.91 33.16
CA ASP A 219 8.57 13.18 33.86
C ASP A 219 10.07 13.40 34.12
N TYR A 220 10.60 14.49 33.57
CA TYR A 220 11.96 14.98 33.79
C TYR A 220 11.88 16.32 34.51
N ASN A 221 12.02 16.33 35.85
CA ASN A 221 12.02 17.53 36.67
C ASN A 221 10.80 18.45 36.48
N GLY A 222 9.64 17.85 36.19
CA GLY A 222 8.38 18.53 35.93
C GLY A 222 8.16 18.91 34.46
N PHE A 223 9.09 18.58 33.54
CA PHE A 223 8.86 18.63 32.10
C PHE A 223 8.45 17.22 31.62
N LYS A 224 7.22 17.08 31.13
CA LYS A 224 6.61 15.78 30.82
C LYS A 224 6.69 15.49 29.33
N VAL A 225 7.26 14.34 28.98
CA VAL A 225 7.29 13.82 27.61
C VAL A 225 6.31 12.67 27.47
N GLY A 226 5.33 12.82 26.58
CA GLY A 226 4.41 11.76 26.21
C GLY A 226 4.96 10.94 25.06
N VAL A 227 4.77 9.62 25.11
CA VAL A 227 5.04 8.73 23.98
C VAL A 227 3.75 7.97 23.69
N ALA A 228 3.20 8.13 22.49
CA ALA A 228 2.09 7.33 21.99
C ALA A 228 2.59 6.38 20.89
N GLY A 229 2.15 5.13 20.92
CA GLY A 229 2.61 4.12 19.96
C GLY A 229 1.63 3.95 18.81
N LEU A 230 2.13 3.91 17.58
CA LEU A 230 1.33 3.65 16.37
C LEU A 230 2.00 2.55 15.56
N THR A 231 1.37 1.37 15.51
CA THR A 231 1.99 0.17 14.96
C THR A 231 1.53 -0.07 13.53
N ALA A 232 2.45 -0.32 12.61
CA ALA A 232 2.14 -0.74 11.26
C ALA A 232 1.29 -2.04 11.28
N PRO A 233 0.33 -2.20 10.34
CA PRO A 233 -0.52 -3.38 10.31
C PRO A 233 0.26 -4.70 10.26
N LYS A 234 -0.12 -5.67 11.10
CA LYS A 234 0.51 -6.98 11.23
C LYS A 234 -0.56 -8.07 11.26
N SER A 235 -0.32 -9.19 10.57
CA SER A 235 -1.24 -10.33 10.58
C SER A 235 -1.07 -11.14 11.87
N ILE A 236 -1.93 -10.88 12.85
CA ILE A 236 -1.91 -11.54 14.17
C ILE A 236 -3.32 -12.06 14.47
N GLN A 237 -3.41 -13.32 14.87
CA GLN A 237 -4.68 -13.96 15.18
C GLN A 237 -5.36 -13.27 16.37
N GLY A 238 -6.57 -12.73 16.17
CA GLY A 238 -7.37 -12.08 17.21
C GLY A 238 -6.93 -10.65 17.56
N VAL A 239 -6.05 -10.05 16.75
CA VAL A 239 -5.67 -8.63 16.88
C VAL A 239 -5.83 -7.95 15.52
N SER A 240 -6.68 -6.94 15.47
CA SER A 240 -6.87 -6.06 14.32
C SER A 240 -5.94 -4.85 14.41
N PHE A 241 -5.38 -4.47 13.26
CA PHE A 241 -4.69 -3.22 13.05
C PHE A 241 -5.43 -2.46 11.97
N ASP A 242 -6.62 -2.00 12.33
CA ASP A 242 -7.52 -1.34 11.39
C ASP A 242 -6.85 -0.07 10.83
N SER A 243 -6.60 -0.07 9.52
CA SER A 243 -6.04 1.05 8.79
C SER A 243 -7.00 2.23 8.69
N ASP A 244 -8.31 1.97 8.71
CA ASP A 244 -9.34 2.96 8.41
C ASP A 244 -9.53 3.92 9.58
N LEU A 245 -9.20 3.47 10.79
CA LEU A 245 -9.23 4.25 12.01
C LEU A 245 -7.84 4.72 12.44
N ILE A 246 -6.76 4.47 11.68
CA ILE A 246 -5.40 4.73 12.18
C ILE A 246 -5.15 6.22 12.48
N PHE A 247 -5.70 7.13 11.66
CA PHE A 247 -5.57 8.57 11.84
C PHE A 247 -6.47 9.07 12.97
N ASP A 248 -7.70 8.58 13.05
CA ASP A 248 -8.60 8.89 14.17
C ASP A 248 -8.05 8.38 15.51
N ASN A 249 -7.47 7.17 15.51
CA ASN A 249 -6.80 6.59 16.67
C ASN A 249 -5.53 7.37 17.03
N ALA A 250 -4.76 7.80 16.03
CA ALA A 250 -3.59 8.65 16.23
C ALA A 250 -3.98 10.02 16.80
N GLN A 251 -5.00 10.68 16.24
CA GLN A 251 -5.52 11.95 16.74
C GLN A 251 -6.10 11.80 18.14
N TYR A 252 -6.88 10.74 18.40
CA TYR A 252 -7.40 10.44 19.72
C TYR A 252 -6.27 10.22 20.75
N ALA A 253 -5.21 9.52 20.38
CA ALA A 253 -4.05 9.32 21.23
C ALA A 253 -3.30 10.63 21.50
N VAL A 254 -3.18 11.48 20.48
CA VAL A 254 -2.58 12.81 20.62
C VAL A 254 -3.40 13.68 21.55
N ASP A 255 -4.72 13.78 21.34
CA ASP A 255 -5.63 14.55 22.18
C ASP A 255 -5.57 14.07 23.64
N LEU A 256 -5.55 12.75 23.85
CA LEU A 256 -5.47 12.15 25.17
C LEU A 256 -4.14 12.46 25.86
N ALA A 257 -3.01 12.39 25.14
CA ALA A 257 -1.70 12.63 25.72
C ALA A 257 -1.44 14.13 25.95
N ARG A 258 -1.91 15.00 25.04
CA ARG A 258 -1.61 16.45 25.01
C ARG A 258 -2.10 17.18 26.25
N GLU A 259 -3.16 16.71 26.89
CA GLU A 259 -3.64 17.30 28.16
C GLU A 259 -2.64 17.14 29.33
N TYR A 260 -1.70 16.19 29.23
CA TYR A 260 -0.84 15.80 30.34
C TYR A 260 0.66 16.03 30.10
N VAL A 261 1.07 16.46 28.91
CA VAL A 261 2.48 16.49 28.50
C VAL A 261 2.90 17.83 27.92
N ASP A 262 4.17 18.18 28.10
CA ASP A 262 4.78 19.39 27.54
C ASP A 262 5.36 19.16 26.14
N TYR A 263 5.64 17.89 25.79
CA TYR A 263 6.19 17.48 24.51
C TYR A 263 5.72 16.07 24.16
N LEU A 264 5.23 15.85 22.94
CA LEU A 264 4.59 14.61 22.51
C LEU A 264 5.35 13.94 21.36
N VAL A 265 5.66 12.66 21.57
CA VAL A 265 6.35 11.79 20.62
C VAL A 265 5.38 10.71 20.11
N ILE A 266 5.30 10.55 18.79
CA ILE A 266 4.71 9.36 18.15
C ILE A 266 5.83 8.38 17.85
N LEU A 267 5.71 7.16 18.37
CA LEU A 267 6.62 6.04 18.13
C LEU A 267 5.99 5.07 17.13
N THR A 268 6.63 4.85 15.98
CA THR A 268 6.02 4.06 14.89
C THR A 268 6.99 3.29 14.01
N ASP A 269 6.54 2.17 13.44
CA ASP A 269 7.20 1.35 12.41
C ASP A 269 6.59 1.53 11.00
N LEU A 270 5.73 2.53 10.78
CA LEU A 270 5.04 2.78 9.50
C LEU A 270 5.98 3.07 8.32
N GLY A 271 7.08 3.78 8.58
CA GLY A 271 8.04 4.15 7.56
C GLY A 271 7.59 5.24 6.58
N SER A 272 8.39 5.39 5.51
CA SER A 272 8.16 6.32 4.39
C SER A 272 7.58 5.65 3.15
N ARG A 273 7.22 4.37 3.23
CA ARG A 273 6.78 3.52 2.11
C ARG A 273 5.67 2.60 2.62
N GLY A 274 4.45 2.77 2.12
CA GLY A 274 3.28 2.02 2.57
C GLY A 274 2.01 2.84 2.37
N ALA A 275 0.84 2.23 2.60
CA ALA A 275 -0.46 2.89 2.48
C ALA A 275 -0.64 4.02 3.52
N ILE A 276 -0.03 3.86 4.70
CA ILE A 276 0.06 4.90 5.73
C ILE A 276 1.53 5.08 6.07
N THR A 277 2.01 6.32 6.00
CA THR A 277 3.41 6.68 6.28
C THR A 277 3.51 7.64 7.46
N SER A 278 4.67 7.71 8.11
CA SER A 278 4.90 8.70 9.16
C SER A 278 4.81 10.14 8.66
N GLU A 279 5.10 10.41 7.38
CA GLU A 279 4.81 11.71 6.76
C GLU A 279 3.32 12.01 6.68
N MET A 280 2.49 11.02 6.36
CA MET A 280 1.03 11.21 6.35
C MET A 280 0.50 11.45 7.75
N ILE A 281 1.00 10.72 8.76
CA ILE A 281 0.64 10.96 10.16
C ILE A 281 1.01 12.39 10.58
N ALA A 282 2.24 12.83 10.30
CA ALA A 282 2.66 14.20 10.58
C ALA A 282 1.81 15.25 9.85
N ALA A 283 1.36 14.96 8.63
CA ALA A 283 0.56 15.89 7.84
C ALA A 283 -0.90 15.99 8.31
N ASN A 284 -1.47 14.93 8.86
CA ASN A 284 -2.91 14.81 9.13
C ASN A 284 -3.29 14.75 10.61
N VAL A 285 -2.31 14.63 11.52
CA VAL A 285 -2.57 14.57 12.96
C VAL A 285 -1.98 15.80 13.65
N ASP A 286 -2.86 16.61 14.24
CA ASP A 286 -2.51 17.87 14.89
C ASP A 286 -1.99 17.63 16.31
N GLY A 287 -0.94 18.36 16.70
CA GLY A 287 -0.43 18.38 18.08
C GLY A 287 0.76 17.46 18.36
N ILE A 288 1.31 16.82 17.32
CA ILE A 288 2.56 16.06 17.39
C ILE A 288 3.75 17.03 17.39
N ASP A 289 4.71 16.84 18.32
CA ASP A 289 5.98 17.58 18.27
C ASP A 289 7.07 16.76 17.55
N LEU A 290 7.14 15.45 17.82
CA LEU A 290 8.14 14.54 17.24
C LEU A 290 7.52 13.23 16.78
N ILE A 291 7.94 12.73 15.61
CA ILE A 291 7.74 11.35 15.19
C ILE A 291 9.09 10.66 15.14
N VAL A 292 9.17 9.54 15.85
CA VAL A 292 10.28 8.60 15.83
C VAL A 292 9.85 7.41 14.99
N ASP A 293 10.51 7.23 13.84
CA ASP A 293 10.11 6.25 12.84
C ASP A 293 11.28 5.35 12.41
N GLY A 294 10.95 4.10 12.13
CA GLY A 294 11.90 3.07 11.73
C GLY A 294 12.38 3.17 10.28
N ASN A 295 11.50 3.52 9.34
CA ASN A 295 11.76 3.25 7.92
C ASN A 295 11.72 4.51 7.04
N GLY A 296 12.77 4.82 6.28
CA GLY A 296 12.66 5.89 5.27
C GLY A 296 13.95 6.46 4.68
N SER A 297 13.80 7.28 3.64
CA SER A 297 14.90 7.75 2.79
C SER A 297 15.68 8.96 3.33
N ALA A 298 15.08 9.74 4.23
CA ALA A 298 15.68 10.93 4.84
C ALA A 298 15.84 10.75 6.36
N MET A 299 16.98 11.20 6.89
CA MET A 299 17.32 11.08 8.33
C MET A 299 16.39 11.89 9.23
N ALA A 300 16.11 13.14 8.84
CA ALA A 300 15.17 14.00 9.52
C ALA A 300 14.40 14.83 8.50
N LYS A 301 13.12 15.08 8.77
CA LYS A 301 12.22 15.85 7.91
C LYS A 301 11.19 16.56 8.78
N GLU A 302 10.88 17.80 8.48
CA GLU A 302 9.80 18.53 9.16
C GLU A 302 8.55 18.51 8.26
N VAL A 303 7.40 18.13 8.81
CA VAL A 303 6.11 18.07 8.11
C VAL A 303 5.05 18.62 9.05
N ASN A 304 4.31 19.64 8.61
CA ASN A 304 3.28 20.34 9.42
C ASN A 304 3.74 20.77 10.84
N GLY A 305 5.02 21.13 10.99
CA GLY A 305 5.59 21.52 12.29
C GLY A 305 5.97 20.36 13.22
N ALA A 306 5.68 19.11 12.84
CA ALA A 306 6.22 17.92 13.50
C ALA A 306 7.57 17.54 12.89
N LEU A 307 8.57 17.28 13.76
CA LEU A 307 9.86 16.76 13.34
C LEU A 307 9.76 15.24 13.20
N ILE A 308 10.19 14.67 12.08
CA ILE A 308 10.30 13.22 11.86
C ILE A 308 11.77 12.87 11.91
N VAL A 309 12.16 11.87 12.71
CA VAL A 309 13.54 11.39 12.83
C VAL A 309 13.59 9.87 12.65
N ARG A 310 14.58 9.41 11.88
CA ARG A 310 14.71 8.02 11.43
C ARG A 310 16.08 7.41 11.73
N ALA A 311 16.09 6.08 11.93
CA ALA A 311 17.27 5.25 12.10
C ALA A 311 17.24 4.10 11.09
N ASP A 312 18.40 3.60 10.65
CA ASP A 312 18.41 2.45 9.74
C ASP A 312 18.17 1.13 10.48
N GLU A 313 17.59 0.16 9.78
CA GLU A 313 17.54 -1.25 10.18
C GLU A 313 18.92 -1.83 10.57
N LYS A 314 18.90 -2.96 11.28
CA LYS A 314 20.03 -3.79 11.69
C LYS A 314 21.07 -3.01 12.48
N LEU A 315 20.65 -1.97 13.20
CA LEU A 315 21.53 -1.00 13.85
C LEU A 315 22.64 -0.47 12.92
N LYS A 316 22.35 -0.27 11.63
CA LYS A 316 23.27 0.42 10.71
C LYS A 316 23.36 1.91 11.06
N SER A 317 22.37 2.45 11.76
CA SER A 317 22.50 3.72 12.48
C SER A 317 21.57 3.81 13.70
N VAL A 318 21.85 4.80 14.56
CA VAL A 318 21.02 5.17 15.71
C VAL A 318 20.52 6.61 15.49
N GLY A 319 19.22 6.85 15.64
CA GLY A 319 18.62 8.18 15.56
C GLY A 319 18.52 8.81 16.94
N ALA A 320 18.66 10.14 17.02
CA ALA A 320 18.57 10.86 18.29
C ALA A 320 18.03 12.29 18.12
N VAL A 321 17.31 12.78 19.13
CA VAL A 321 16.85 14.16 19.26
C VAL A 321 17.26 14.71 20.62
N GLN A 322 17.90 15.86 20.61
CA GLN A 322 18.23 16.60 21.82
C GLN A 322 17.22 17.72 22.04
N LEU A 323 16.60 17.74 23.21
CA LEU A 323 15.72 18.81 23.67
C LEU A 323 16.44 19.61 24.77
N SER A 324 16.57 20.92 24.59
CA SER A 324 17.07 21.79 25.66
C SER A 324 15.91 22.45 26.37
N VAL A 325 15.73 22.14 27.65
CA VAL A 325 14.66 22.67 28.50
C VAL A 325 15.24 23.78 29.37
N VAL A 326 14.62 24.96 29.37
CA VAL A 326 15.04 26.12 30.17
C VAL A 326 13.84 26.67 30.92
N ASN A 327 13.92 26.64 32.25
CA ASN A 327 12.83 26.99 33.16
C ASN A 327 11.53 26.21 32.90
N GLY A 328 11.64 24.91 32.61
CA GLY A 328 10.49 24.03 32.35
C GLY A 328 9.79 24.29 31.03
N ARG A 329 10.48 24.87 30.04
CA ARG A 329 9.97 25.09 28.68
C ARG A 329 11.02 24.70 27.65
N LEU A 330 10.57 24.16 26.52
CA LEU A 330 11.46 23.87 25.39
C LEU A 330 12.11 25.16 24.87
N ALA A 331 13.44 25.15 24.80
CA ALA A 331 14.27 26.26 24.33
C ALA A 331 15.01 25.93 23.02
N GLY A 332 15.05 24.67 22.62
CA GLY A 332 15.56 24.23 21.32
C GLY A 332 15.53 22.72 21.16
N GLU A 333 15.54 22.30 19.90
CA GLU A 333 15.39 20.91 19.46
C GLU A 333 16.35 20.65 18.29
N TRP A 334 17.06 19.53 18.32
CA TRP A 334 18.04 19.16 17.30
C TRP A 334 18.07 17.65 17.06
N ALA A 335 17.86 17.24 15.79
CA ALA A 335 17.96 15.85 15.36
C ALA A 335 19.36 15.46 14.87
N PHE A 336 19.72 14.20 15.10
CA PHE A 336 21.01 13.63 14.75
C PHE A 336 20.89 12.14 14.39
N ARG A 337 21.88 11.65 13.65
CA ARG A 337 22.04 10.23 13.32
C ARG A 337 23.48 9.81 13.49
N LEU A 338 23.67 8.65 14.09
CA LEU A 338 24.96 8.00 14.29
C LEU A 338 25.05 6.75 13.41
N PRO A 339 25.81 6.78 12.31
CA PRO A 339 26.09 5.58 11.52
C PRO A 339 26.95 4.57 12.29
N ALA A 340 26.65 3.28 12.17
CA ALA A 340 27.45 2.21 12.78
C ALA A 340 28.90 2.22 12.30
N ALA A 341 29.13 2.57 11.03
CA ALA A 341 30.47 2.68 10.47
C ALA A 341 31.35 3.69 11.21
N ASP A 342 30.76 4.82 11.67
CA ASP A 342 31.48 5.85 12.43
C ASP A 342 31.87 5.35 13.83
N VAL A 343 31.10 4.42 14.38
CA VAL A 343 31.31 3.81 15.70
C VAL A 343 32.30 2.64 15.64
N LEU A 344 32.21 1.83 14.59
CA LEU A 344 33.06 0.65 14.37
C LEU A 344 34.47 1.04 13.90
N GLU A 345 34.60 2.10 13.09
CA GLU A 345 35.88 2.60 12.57
C GLU A 345 36.08 4.10 12.91
N PRO A 346 36.20 4.49 14.19
CA PRO A 346 36.21 5.90 14.59
C PRO A 346 37.38 6.68 13.98
N THR A 347 38.52 6.03 13.74
CA THR A 347 39.70 6.61 13.05
C THR A 347 39.42 7.07 11.62
N ARG A 348 38.36 6.58 10.99
CA ARG A 348 37.92 6.98 9.65
C ARG A 348 36.66 7.85 9.68
N SER A 349 36.09 8.07 10.86
CA SER A 349 34.93 8.93 11.02
C SER A 349 35.33 10.39 10.91
N ALA A 350 34.76 11.09 9.92
CA ALA A 350 34.90 12.54 9.80
C ALA A 350 34.29 13.26 11.02
N ILE A 351 33.21 12.68 11.57
CA ILE A 351 32.55 13.17 12.78
C ILE A 351 33.49 13.01 13.98
N ALA A 352 34.12 11.85 14.20
CA ALA A 352 35.08 11.72 15.30
C ALA A 352 36.30 12.66 15.13
N ALA A 353 36.79 12.82 13.90
CA ALA A 353 37.98 13.62 13.60
C ALA A 353 37.80 15.13 13.82
N GLU A 354 36.64 15.69 13.45
CA GLU A 354 36.32 17.12 13.65
C GLU A 354 36.41 17.53 15.13
N TYR A 355 36.32 16.55 16.02
CA TYR A 355 35.74 16.74 17.32
C TYR A 355 36.58 16.12 18.45
N GLU A 356 37.53 15.26 18.07
CA GLU A 356 38.70 14.81 18.85
C GLU A 356 39.39 15.94 19.66
N PRO A 357 39.60 17.17 19.15
CA PRO A 357 40.23 18.24 19.94
C PRO A 357 39.42 18.66 21.18
N TYR A 358 38.10 18.59 21.13
CA TYR A 358 37.22 18.98 22.24
C TYR A 358 37.18 17.91 23.32
N ALA A 359 37.13 16.64 22.91
CA ALA A 359 37.21 15.54 23.87
C ALA A 359 38.56 15.49 24.58
N ASN A 360 39.66 15.75 23.86
CA ASN A 360 40.99 15.87 24.46
C ASN A 360 41.04 17.00 25.50
N ALA A 361 40.33 18.11 25.27
CA ALA A 361 40.20 19.19 26.24
C ALA A 361 39.41 18.80 27.50
N MET A 362 38.61 17.74 27.43
CA MET A 362 37.87 17.16 28.56
C MET A 362 38.56 15.92 29.17
N GLY A 363 39.72 15.52 28.64
CA GLY A 363 40.50 14.38 29.13
C GLY A 363 40.14 13.03 28.49
N TYR A 364 39.50 13.02 27.32
CA TYR A 364 39.06 11.83 26.60
C TYR A 364 39.63 11.75 25.17
N THR A 365 39.63 10.56 24.57
CA THR A 365 40.07 10.30 23.18
C THR A 365 38.96 9.59 22.42
N LEU A 366 38.68 10.04 21.20
CA LEU A 366 37.58 9.53 20.35
C LEU A 366 38.07 8.42 19.39
N MET A 367 39.35 8.43 19.02
CA MET A 367 39.91 7.45 18.07
C MET A 367 40.24 6.07 18.68
N VAL A 368 39.27 5.37 19.29
CA VAL A 368 39.46 4.13 20.05
C VAL A 368 38.34 3.10 19.79
N THR A 369 38.68 1.80 19.76
CA THR A 369 37.72 0.71 19.48
C THR A 369 36.76 0.45 20.66
N ILE A 370 35.47 0.25 20.37
CA ILE A 370 34.43 0.01 21.40
C ILE A 370 34.36 -1.46 21.79
N PRO A 371 34.49 -1.81 23.09
CA PRO A 371 34.34 -3.17 23.56
C PRO A 371 32.85 -3.59 23.61
N GLU A 372 32.61 -4.89 23.50
CA GLU A 372 31.29 -5.49 23.72
C GLU A 372 30.93 -5.52 25.20
N ASP A 373 29.66 -5.28 25.52
CA ASP A 373 29.12 -5.40 26.87
C ASP A 373 28.98 -6.89 27.26
N PRO A 374 29.77 -7.38 28.23
CA PRO A 374 29.77 -8.80 28.59
C PRO A 374 28.40 -9.31 29.05
N ALA A 375 27.60 -8.46 29.71
CA ALA A 375 26.27 -8.87 30.19
C ALA A 375 25.29 -9.11 29.04
N ILE A 376 25.41 -8.34 27.96
CA ILE A 376 24.60 -8.53 26.75
C ILE A 376 25.15 -9.69 25.94
N THR A 377 26.48 -9.80 25.78
CA THR A 377 27.13 -10.93 25.10
C THR A 377 26.75 -12.28 25.72
N ASP A 378 26.75 -12.39 27.05
CA ASP A 378 26.33 -13.62 27.76
C ASP A 378 24.85 -13.94 27.54
N LEU A 379 24.01 -12.92 27.41
CA LEU A 379 22.56 -13.06 27.26
C LEU A 379 22.18 -13.48 25.83
N ILE A 380 22.80 -12.88 24.82
CA ILE A 380 22.57 -13.21 23.41
C ILE A 380 23.33 -14.46 22.95
N GLY A 381 24.41 -14.87 23.63
CA GLY A 381 25.21 -16.06 23.28
C GLY A 381 24.48 -17.40 23.39
N THR A 382 23.22 -17.39 23.84
CA THR A 382 22.32 -18.55 23.91
C THR A 382 21.37 -18.68 22.71
N LEU A 383 21.33 -17.68 21.82
CA LEU A 383 20.48 -17.66 20.62
C LEU A 383 21.19 -18.34 19.43
N PRO A 384 20.52 -19.21 18.66
CA PRO A 384 21.10 -19.82 17.46
C PRO A 384 21.33 -18.75 16.38
N VAL A 385 22.53 -18.70 15.81
CA VAL A 385 22.87 -17.83 14.67
C VAL A 385 22.09 -18.32 13.43
N MET A 386 21.17 -17.50 12.91
CA MET A 386 20.59 -17.72 11.58
C MET A 386 21.56 -17.19 10.53
N VAL A 387 22.35 -18.08 9.94
CA VAL A 387 23.25 -17.74 8.83
C VAL A 387 22.43 -17.56 7.55
N ALA A 388 22.41 -16.35 7.01
CA ALA A 388 21.85 -16.08 5.68
C ALA A 388 22.60 -16.88 4.59
N GLU A 389 21.86 -17.54 3.69
CA GLU A 389 22.46 -18.22 2.53
C GLU A 389 23.21 -17.22 1.64
N ALA A 390 24.47 -17.54 1.33
CA ALA A 390 25.31 -16.72 0.48
C ALA A 390 24.84 -16.74 -0.99
N PRO A 391 24.74 -15.60 -1.68
CA PRO A 391 24.40 -15.56 -3.10
C PRO A 391 25.54 -16.15 -3.97
N PRO A 392 25.21 -16.70 -5.16
CA PRO A 392 26.22 -17.32 -6.03
C PRO A 392 27.20 -16.28 -6.59
N VAL A 393 28.48 -16.64 -6.55
CA VAL A 393 29.61 -15.83 -7.00
C VAL A 393 29.50 -15.51 -8.50
N VAL A 394 29.26 -14.24 -8.83
CA VAL A 394 29.36 -13.71 -10.20
C VAL A 394 30.79 -13.19 -10.42
N VAL A 395 31.50 -13.78 -11.38
CA VAL A 395 32.84 -13.37 -11.79
C VAL A 395 32.75 -12.10 -12.65
N ALA A 396 33.43 -11.03 -12.23
CA ALA A 396 33.48 -9.75 -12.93
C ALA A 396 34.27 -9.80 -14.26
N PRO A 397 33.85 -9.08 -15.33
CA PRO A 397 34.67 -8.85 -16.52
C PRO A 397 35.67 -7.68 -16.32
N PRO A 398 36.73 -7.58 -17.16
CA PRO A 398 37.89 -6.73 -16.88
C PRO A 398 37.66 -5.24 -17.17
N VAL A 399 38.38 -4.43 -16.39
CA VAL A 399 38.43 -2.96 -16.38
C VAL A 399 38.89 -2.37 -17.72
N VAL A 400 38.18 -1.37 -18.21
CA VAL A 400 38.61 -0.46 -19.29
C VAL A 400 38.92 0.91 -18.67
N GLU A 401 40.15 1.38 -18.87
CA GLU A 401 40.65 2.66 -18.35
C GLU A 401 39.93 3.88 -18.97
N LYS A 402 39.62 4.88 -18.14
CA LYS A 402 39.11 6.20 -18.55
C LYS A 402 40.24 7.11 -19.09
N PRO A 403 40.01 7.93 -20.14
CA PRO A 403 40.92 9.02 -20.50
C PRO A 403 40.71 10.28 -19.64
N VAL A 404 41.80 11.03 -19.55
CA VAL A 404 42.06 12.24 -18.73
C VAL A 404 41.17 13.43 -19.09
N GLU A 405 40.78 14.16 -18.05
CA GLU A 405 39.94 15.37 -18.01
C GLU A 405 40.62 16.59 -18.66
N VAL A 406 39.88 17.36 -19.47
CA VAL A 406 40.32 18.66 -20.04
C VAL A 406 39.43 19.77 -19.47
N VAL A 407 40.06 20.74 -18.80
CA VAL A 407 39.43 21.90 -18.17
C VAL A 407 39.06 22.98 -19.21
N PRO A 408 37.82 23.54 -19.21
CA PRO A 408 37.50 24.74 -19.98
C PRO A 408 37.68 26.05 -19.17
N PRO A 409 37.90 27.21 -19.83
CA PRO A 409 38.16 28.49 -19.16
C PRO A 409 36.88 29.22 -18.69
N PRO A 410 36.98 30.25 -17.83
CA PRO A 410 35.83 30.81 -17.12
C PRO A 410 34.95 31.73 -17.98
N VAL A 411 33.63 31.60 -17.82
CA VAL A 411 32.60 32.46 -18.42
C VAL A 411 32.18 33.54 -17.43
N ILE A 412 32.12 34.79 -17.92
CA ILE A 412 31.69 36.00 -17.20
C ILE A 412 30.15 36.05 -17.20
N VAL A 413 29.53 36.26 -16.03
CA VAL A 413 28.06 36.40 -15.89
C VAL A 413 27.66 37.90 -15.84
N PRO A 414 26.61 38.34 -16.57
CA PRO A 414 26.10 39.71 -16.49
C PRO A 414 25.13 39.91 -15.31
N VAL A 415 25.11 41.12 -14.76
CA VAL A 415 24.28 41.54 -13.62
C VAL A 415 22.80 41.66 -14.00
N ALA A 416 21.91 41.02 -13.22
CA ALA A 416 20.46 41.08 -13.38
C ALA A 416 19.83 42.37 -12.79
N PRO A 417 18.73 42.91 -13.36
CA PRO A 417 17.99 44.05 -12.81
C PRO A 417 17.08 43.63 -11.63
N PRO A 418 16.58 44.59 -10.81
CA PRO A 418 15.90 44.28 -9.56
C PRO A 418 14.50 43.67 -9.77
N VAL A 419 14.19 42.67 -8.96
CA VAL A 419 12.91 41.95 -8.88
C VAL A 419 11.83 42.87 -8.28
N VAL A 420 10.71 43.02 -8.98
CA VAL A 420 9.48 43.59 -8.44
C VAL A 420 8.70 42.45 -7.79
N THR A 421 8.42 42.54 -6.49
CA THR A 421 7.60 41.56 -5.76
C THR A 421 6.15 41.63 -6.24
N PRO A 422 5.52 40.51 -6.66
CA PRO A 422 4.11 40.49 -6.98
C PRO A 422 3.26 40.65 -5.71
N VAL A 423 2.15 41.37 -5.83
CA VAL A 423 1.12 41.48 -4.79
C VAL A 423 0.34 40.17 -4.79
N VAL A 424 0.43 39.39 -3.72
CA VAL A 424 -0.36 38.17 -3.53
C VAL A 424 -1.79 38.60 -3.18
N ALA A 425 -2.75 38.25 -4.04
CA ALA A 425 -4.17 38.41 -3.72
C ALA A 425 -4.54 37.47 -2.54
N PRO A 426 -5.45 37.88 -1.64
CA PRO A 426 -5.88 37.01 -0.55
C PRO A 426 -6.55 35.75 -1.10
N ALA A 427 -6.22 34.59 -0.53
CA ALA A 427 -6.83 33.31 -0.89
C ALA A 427 -8.36 33.37 -0.75
N ARG A 428 -9.10 32.89 -1.76
CA ARG A 428 -10.56 32.73 -1.69
C ARG A 428 -10.90 31.65 -0.67
N VAL A 429 -11.93 31.90 0.13
CA VAL A 429 -12.44 30.93 1.11
C VAL A 429 -13.40 29.98 0.37
N PRO A 430 -13.23 28.64 0.48
CA PRO A 430 -14.15 27.69 -0.15
C PRO A 430 -15.60 27.90 0.30
N VAL A 431 -16.53 27.86 -0.66
CA VAL A 431 -17.97 27.95 -0.40
C VAL A 431 -18.54 26.55 -0.15
N GLU A 432 -19.43 26.44 0.85
CA GLU A 432 -20.23 25.24 1.07
C GLU A 432 -21.58 25.38 0.36
N TYR A 433 -21.98 24.36 -0.38
CA TYR A 433 -23.22 24.24 -1.15
C TYR A 433 -24.19 23.26 -0.47
N PRO A 434 -25.47 23.20 -0.88
CA PRO A 434 -26.42 22.23 -0.33
C PRO A 434 -25.91 20.79 -0.42
N LEU A 435 -26.34 19.95 0.54
CA LEU A 435 -25.90 18.56 0.70
C LEU A 435 -24.43 18.40 1.13
N GLY A 436 -23.84 19.43 1.76
CA GLY A 436 -22.50 19.37 2.35
C GLY A 436 -21.36 19.44 1.32
N VAL A 437 -21.66 19.82 0.07
CA VAL A 437 -20.68 19.88 -1.01
C VAL A 437 -19.79 21.10 -0.84
N THR A 438 -18.47 20.90 -0.78
CA THR A 438 -17.47 21.99 -0.68
C THR A 438 -16.92 22.35 -2.06
N GLU A 439 -16.64 23.63 -2.31
CA GLU A 439 -16.02 24.07 -3.58
C GLU A 439 -14.55 23.65 -3.71
N ILE A 440 -14.17 23.06 -4.84
CA ILE A 440 -12.77 22.79 -5.20
C ILE A 440 -12.29 23.82 -6.23
N ILE A 441 -11.35 24.67 -5.85
CA ILE A 441 -10.80 25.70 -6.75
C ILE A 441 -9.69 25.07 -7.60
N LYS A 442 -9.95 24.89 -8.89
CA LYS A 442 -8.98 24.34 -9.86
C LYS A 442 -8.09 25.43 -10.46
N SER A 443 -8.63 26.62 -10.67
CA SER A 443 -7.86 27.80 -11.11
C SER A 443 -8.50 29.09 -10.59
N ASP A 444 -7.66 30.08 -10.23
CA ASP A 444 -8.09 31.41 -9.80
C ASP A 444 -7.34 32.51 -10.57
N ALA A 445 -7.08 32.25 -11.85
CA ALA A 445 -6.55 33.25 -12.75
C ALA A 445 -7.67 34.21 -13.21
N ASP A 446 -7.39 35.51 -13.23
CA ASP A 446 -8.36 36.55 -13.61
C ASP A 446 -8.50 36.64 -15.15
N PHE A 447 -9.05 35.57 -15.76
CA PHE A 447 -9.25 35.46 -17.21
C PHE A 447 -10.74 35.53 -17.59
N ASP A 448 -11.09 36.51 -18.42
CA ASP A 448 -12.43 36.63 -19.01
C ASP A 448 -12.68 35.65 -20.18
N GLU A 449 -11.64 35.02 -20.73
CA GLU A 449 -11.72 34.07 -21.86
C GLU A 449 -10.65 32.99 -21.71
N PHE A 450 -11.07 31.73 -21.67
CA PHE A 450 -10.19 30.57 -21.53
C PHE A 450 -10.82 29.29 -22.06
N ASP A 451 -10.01 28.25 -22.22
CA ASP A 451 -10.45 26.90 -22.54
C ASP A 451 -10.40 26.02 -21.28
N LEU A 452 -11.51 25.35 -20.98
CA LEU A 452 -11.61 24.27 -20.00
C LEU A 452 -11.49 22.94 -20.72
N PHE A 453 -10.61 22.06 -20.26
CA PHE A 453 -10.39 20.74 -20.82
C PHE A 453 -10.94 19.66 -19.89
N ILE A 454 -11.97 18.96 -20.34
CA ILE A 454 -12.53 17.82 -19.62
C ILE A 454 -11.95 16.56 -20.24
N VAL A 455 -11.00 15.94 -19.55
CA VAL A 455 -10.43 14.65 -19.92
C VAL A 455 -11.30 13.57 -19.31
N HIS A 456 -11.66 12.54 -20.08
CA HIS A 456 -12.48 11.48 -19.53
C HIS A 456 -12.15 10.08 -20.05
N THR A 457 -12.49 9.10 -19.23
CA THR A 457 -12.41 7.66 -19.50
C THR A 457 -13.67 6.97 -19.01
N ASN A 458 -13.88 5.72 -19.44
CA ASN A 458 -14.95 4.85 -18.97
C ASN A 458 -14.59 3.41 -19.31
N ASP A 459 -15.10 2.44 -18.55
CA ASP A 459 -14.97 1.01 -18.82
C ASP A 459 -13.51 0.57 -19.04
N VAL A 460 -12.59 1.12 -18.24
CA VAL A 460 -11.16 0.78 -18.31
C VAL A 460 -10.95 -0.69 -17.95
N HIS A 461 -11.80 -1.22 -17.07
CA HIS A 461 -11.81 -2.59 -16.62
C HIS A 461 -10.41 -3.10 -16.27
N ALA A 462 -9.70 -2.32 -15.44
CA ALA A 462 -8.36 -2.62 -14.96
C ALA A 462 -7.30 -2.92 -16.03
N ARG A 463 -7.40 -2.36 -17.25
CA ARG A 463 -6.31 -2.41 -18.26
C ARG A 463 -5.16 -1.46 -17.85
N ILE A 464 -4.50 -1.82 -16.75
CA ILE A 464 -3.46 -1.03 -16.08
C ILE A 464 -2.24 -0.87 -16.98
N VAL A 465 -1.85 -1.96 -17.66
CA VAL A 465 -0.76 -2.01 -18.63
C VAL A 465 -1.32 -2.05 -20.06
N PRO A 466 -0.54 -1.68 -21.09
CA PRO A 466 -0.96 -1.80 -22.49
C PRO A 466 -1.38 -3.24 -22.84
N ALA A 467 -2.67 -3.45 -23.07
CA ALA A 467 -3.28 -4.73 -23.40
C ALA A 467 -4.61 -4.52 -24.12
N ASP A 468 -5.09 -5.53 -24.87
CA ASP A 468 -6.38 -5.50 -25.59
C ASP A 468 -6.57 -4.28 -26.53
N GLY A 469 -5.47 -3.68 -26.98
CA GLY A 469 -5.46 -2.47 -27.81
C GLY A 469 -5.55 -1.16 -27.01
N GLY A 470 -5.58 -1.21 -25.69
CA GLY A 470 -5.54 -0.09 -24.76
C GLY A 470 -4.13 0.43 -24.48
N MET A 471 -4.03 1.69 -24.04
CA MET A 471 -2.74 2.36 -23.80
C MET A 471 -2.14 2.19 -22.40
N GLY A 472 -2.95 1.78 -21.41
CA GLY A 472 -2.52 1.64 -20.01
C GLY A 472 -2.33 2.98 -19.26
N TYR A 473 -2.33 2.91 -17.92
CA TYR A 473 -2.30 4.10 -17.07
C TYR A 473 -0.97 4.87 -17.11
N SER A 474 0.19 4.21 -17.28
CA SER A 474 1.48 4.90 -17.35
C SER A 474 1.57 5.90 -18.52
N LYS A 475 0.91 5.61 -19.66
CA LYS A 475 0.83 6.54 -20.80
C LYS A 475 -0.15 7.67 -20.53
N VAL A 476 -1.32 7.35 -19.97
CA VAL A 476 -2.33 8.37 -19.57
C VAL A 476 -1.72 9.35 -18.57
N ALA A 477 -0.98 8.87 -17.57
CA ALA A 477 -0.28 9.70 -16.60
C ALA A 477 0.69 10.68 -17.25
N THR A 478 1.48 10.23 -18.23
CA THR A 478 2.37 11.10 -19.00
C THR A 478 1.60 12.19 -19.74
N MET A 479 0.48 11.83 -20.38
CA MET A 479 -0.38 12.78 -21.10
C MET A 479 -1.01 13.80 -20.14
N LEU A 480 -1.50 13.36 -18.98
CA LEU A 480 -2.10 14.23 -17.96
C LEU A 480 -1.06 15.17 -17.33
N LYS A 481 0.14 14.68 -17.00
CA LYS A 481 1.24 15.52 -16.50
C LYS A 481 1.63 16.58 -17.55
N ALA A 482 1.68 16.21 -18.83
CA ALA A 482 1.93 17.16 -19.90
C ALA A 482 0.81 18.20 -20.04
N ALA A 483 -0.45 17.78 -19.92
CA ALA A 483 -1.62 18.68 -19.99
C ALA A 483 -1.63 19.68 -18.81
N ARG A 484 -1.42 19.19 -17.58
CA ARG A 484 -1.35 20.03 -16.36
C ARG A 484 -0.17 21.00 -16.37
N ALA A 485 0.93 20.66 -17.05
CA ALA A 485 2.04 21.59 -17.24
C ALA A 485 1.70 22.77 -18.19
N ILE A 486 0.63 22.64 -18.99
CA ILE A 486 0.17 23.66 -19.95
C ILE A 486 -0.93 24.52 -19.31
N THR A 487 -1.84 23.92 -18.56
CA THR A 487 -3.00 24.63 -17.99
C THR A 487 -3.53 23.96 -16.73
N ASP A 488 -3.99 24.79 -15.79
CA ASP A 488 -4.75 24.36 -14.61
C ASP A 488 -6.26 24.24 -14.89
N ASN A 489 -6.73 24.68 -16.07
CA ASN A 489 -8.12 24.57 -16.50
C ASN A 489 -8.43 23.17 -17.04
N ILE A 490 -8.16 22.15 -16.24
CA ILE A 490 -8.35 20.74 -16.60
C ILE A 490 -9.15 20.02 -15.51
N LEU A 491 -10.10 19.19 -15.95
CA LEU A 491 -10.93 18.33 -15.13
C LEU A 491 -10.81 16.90 -15.67
N VAL A 492 -10.49 15.93 -14.82
CA VAL A 492 -10.24 14.53 -15.21
C VAL A 492 -11.30 13.64 -14.58
N LEU A 493 -12.11 12.96 -15.41
CA LEU A 493 -13.31 12.24 -14.95
C LEU A 493 -13.33 10.79 -15.45
N ASP A 494 -13.83 9.86 -14.64
CA ASP A 494 -14.08 8.48 -15.09
C ASP A 494 -15.55 8.09 -14.92
N ALA A 495 -16.15 7.53 -15.97
CA ALA A 495 -17.56 7.13 -15.95
C ALA A 495 -17.78 5.65 -15.55
N GLY A 496 -16.90 5.07 -14.74
CA GLY A 496 -17.11 3.80 -14.03
C GLY A 496 -16.57 2.55 -14.72
N ASP A 497 -16.67 1.42 -14.02
CA ASP A 497 -16.13 0.11 -14.38
C ASP A 497 -14.59 0.13 -14.52
N VAL A 498 -13.93 0.63 -13.48
CA VAL A 498 -12.47 0.79 -13.45
C VAL A 498 -11.79 -0.32 -12.63
N THR A 499 -12.41 -0.77 -11.54
CA THR A 499 -11.75 -1.58 -10.49
C THR A 499 -11.72 -3.10 -10.75
N HIS A 500 -12.32 -3.58 -11.84
CA HIS A 500 -12.41 -5.01 -12.14
C HIS A 500 -12.10 -5.31 -13.61
N GLY A 501 -11.40 -6.41 -13.89
CA GLY A 501 -11.25 -6.94 -15.26
C GLY A 501 -9.89 -7.55 -15.59
N THR A 502 -8.89 -7.38 -14.74
CA THR A 502 -7.58 -8.05 -14.87
C THR A 502 -7.13 -8.59 -13.52
N ASN A 503 -6.30 -9.63 -13.52
CA ASN A 503 -5.83 -10.24 -12.27
C ASN A 503 -5.11 -9.26 -11.35
N LEU A 504 -4.45 -8.25 -11.91
CA LEU A 504 -3.75 -7.23 -11.13
C LEU A 504 -4.70 -6.34 -10.32
N ALA A 505 -5.94 -6.13 -10.78
CA ALA A 505 -6.95 -5.48 -9.95
C ALA A 505 -7.78 -6.49 -9.14
N ASN A 506 -8.19 -7.60 -9.76
CA ASN A 506 -9.07 -8.58 -9.14
C ASN A 506 -8.46 -9.21 -7.88
N MET A 507 -7.16 -9.52 -7.90
CA MET A 507 -6.50 -10.13 -6.75
C MET A 507 -6.23 -9.14 -5.61
N PHE A 508 -6.40 -7.84 -5.84
CA PHE A 508 -6.24 -6.79 -4.84
C PHE A 508 -7.54 -5.99 -4.68
N GLU A 509 -8.68 -6.60 -5.02
CA GLU A 509 -10.01 -6.07 -4.77
C GLU A 509 -10.19 -4.61 -5.23
N GLY A 510 -9.57 -4.26 -6.36
CA GLY A 510 -9.64 -2.91 -6.95
C GLY A 510 -8.69 -1.87 -6.37
N GLU A 511 -8.00 -2.13 -5.26
CA GLU A 511 -7.12 -1.18 -4.57
C GLU A 511 -6.05 -0.61 -5.51
N THR A 512 -5.44 -1.48 -6.32
CA THR A 512 -4.42 -1.08 -7.29
C THR A 512 -4.94 -0.01 -8.25
N VAL A 513 -6.20 -0.11 -8.67
CA VAL A 513 -6.81 0.88 -9.56
C VAL A 513 -7.14 2.16 -8.80
N GLY A 514 -7.67 2.07 -7.58
CA GLY A 514 -7.95 3.25 -6.74
C GLY A 514 -6.71 4.14 -6.55
N VAL A 515 -5.57 3.54 -6.19
CA VAL A 515 -4.29 4.26 -6.05
C VAL A 515 -3.83 4.86 -7.38
N LEU A 516 -4.00 4.15 -8.50
CA LEU A 516 -3.65 4.69 -9.82
C LEU A 516 -4.51 5.91 -10.18
N LEU A 517 -5.81 5.90 -9.89
CA LEU A 517 -6.69 7.03 -10.17
C LEU A 517 -6.27 8.28 -9.37
N ASP A 518 -5.89 8.10 -8.10
CA ASP A 518 -5.30 9.16 -7.28
C ASP A 518 -3.95 9.66 -7.83
N MET A 519 -3.01 8.76 -8.14
CA MET A 519 -1.71 9.12 -8.75
C MET A 519 -1.87 9.89 -10.06
N LEU A 520 -2.90 9.55 -10.85
CA LEU A 520 -3.22 10.24 -12.09
C LEU A 520 -4.01 11.53 -11.85
N GLY A 521 -4.46 11.80 -10.63
CA GLY A 521 -5.21 12.98 -10.22
C GLY A 521 -6.61 13.05 -10.85
N TYR A 522 -7.34 11.94 -10.87
CA TYR A 522 -8.76 11.97 -11.24
C TYR A 522 -9.53 12.85 -10.25
N ASP A 523 -10.41 13.69 -10.77
CA ASP A 523 -11.20 14.64 -9.98
C ASP A 523 -12.51 14.02 -9.50
N ALA A 524 -13.17 13.23 -10.36
CA ALA A 524 -14.37 12.50 -9.98
C ALA A 524 -14.57 11.20 -10.77
N ILE A 525 -15.26 10.25 -10.13
CA ILE A 525 -15.61 8.95 -10.70
C ILE A 525 -17.10 8.69 -10.42
N ALA A 526 -17.85 8.21 -11.41
CA ALA A 526 -19.15 7.59 -11.17
C ALA A 526 -18.97 6.08 -11.07
N PRO A 527 -19.37 5.42 -9.96
CA PRO A 527 -19.18 3.98 -9.85
C PRO A 527 -20.07 3.24 -10.85
N GLY A 528 -19.46 2.31 -11.58
CA GLY A 528 -20.13 1.39 -12.49
C GLY A 528 -20.53 0.09 -11.82
N ASN A 529 -21.22 -0.79 -12.54
CA ASN A 529 -21.72 -2.04 -11.95
C ASN A 529 -20.60 -2.96 -11.48
N HIS A 530 -19.46 -2.98 -12.18
CA HIS A 530 -18.32 -3.80 -11.82
C HIS A 530 -17.49 -3.22 -10.68
N ASP A 531 -17.69 -1.95 -10.31
CA ASP A 531 -17.05 -1.38 -9.13
C ASP A 531 -17.65 -1.90 -7.82
N PHE A 532 -18.87 -2.47 -7.88
CA PHE A 532 -19.48 -3.18 -6.76
C PHE A 532 -19.05 -4.66 -6.68
N ASN A 533 -18.16 -5.15 -7.53
CA ASN A 533 -17.82 -6.59 -7.57
C ASN A 533 -17.20 -7.14 -6.28
N TYR A 534 -16.60 -6.29 -5.45
CA TYR A 534 -15.99 -6.67 -4.18
C TYR A 534 -16.86 -6.30 -2.97
N GLY A 535 -18.10 -5.85 -3.20
CA GLY A 535 -19.03 -5.40 -2.16
C GLY A 535 -19.16 -3.88 -2.10
N ALA A 536 -20.37 -3.42 -1.75
CA ALA A 536 -20.67 -2.01 -1.56
C ALA A 536 -19.85 -1.41 -0.41
N ASP A 537 -19.65 -2.17 0.68
CA ASP A 537 -18.84 -1.73 1.82
C ASP A 537 -17.39 -1.46 1.40
N ARG A 538 -16.80 -2.36 0.60
CA ARG A 538 -15.42 -2.20 0.09
C ARG A 538 -15.28 -0.96 -0.79
N LEU A 539 -16.29 -0.68 -1.64
CA LEU A 539 -16.30 0.52 -2.49
C LEU A 539 -16.50 1.79 -1.66
N LEU A 540 -17.35 1.76 -0.64
CA LEU A 540 -17.56 2.88 0.29
C LEU A 540 -16.29 3.20 1.08
N GLU A 541 -15.59 2.16 1.56
CA GLU A 541 -14.29 2.28 2.23
C GLU A 541 -13.25 2.94 1.30
N ALA A 542 -13.12 2.44 0.06
CA ALA A 542 -12.19 3.00 -0.91
C ALA A 542 -12.54 4.46 -1.28
N ALA A 543 -13.83 4.78 -1.41
CA ALA A 543 -14.30 6.13 -1.67
C ALA A 543 -14.01 7.07 -0.49
N ALA A 544 -14.31 6.66 0.74
CA ALA A 544 -14.03 7.43 1.94
C ALA A 544 -12.51 7.68 2.10
N PHE A 545 -11.69 6.67 1.84
CA PHE A 545 -10.24 6.80 1.82
C PHE A 545 -9.78 7.82 0.77
N ALA A 546 -10.25 7.68 -0.48
CA ALA A 546 -9.91 8.63 -1.54
C ALA A 546 -10.30 10.07 -1.16
N GLU A 547 -11.49 10.27 -0.62
CA GLU A 547 -11.98 11.60 -0.24
C GLU A 547 -11.26 12.20 0.97
N MET A 548 -10.65 11.37 1.82
CA MET A 548 -9.89 11.79 2.99
C MET A 548 -8.46 12.23 2.61
N TYR A 549 -7.81 11.56 1.67
CA TYR A 549 -6.39 11.82 1.31
C TYR A 549 -6.20 12.55 -0.02
N SER A 550 -7.27 12.72 -0.80
CA SER A 550 -7.22 13.35 -2.13
C SER A 550 -8.47 14.20 -2.41
N ASP A 551 -8.39 15.00 -3.47
CA ASP A 551 -9.53 15.75 -3.99
C ASP A 551 -10.48 14.90 -4.86
N MET A 552 -10.18 13.61 -5.06
CA MET A 552 -10.97 12.70 -5.89
C MET A 552 -12.30 12.37 -5.22
N LYS A 553 -13.40 12.52 -5.96
CA LYS A 553 -14.77 12.26 -5.47
C LYS A 553 -15.43 11.07 -6.15
N VAL A 554 -16.14 10.24 -5.38
CA VAL A 554 -16.99 9.18 -5.93
C VAL A 554 -18.43 9.64 -5.89
N LEU A 555 -19.04 9.80 -7.07
CA LEU A 555 -20.30 10.54 -7.22
C LEU A 555 -21.42 9.64 -7.74
N THR A 556 -22.54 9.62 -7.03
CA THR A 556 -23.79 9.08 -7.56
C THR A 556 -25.02 9.59 -6.80
N ALA A 557 -26.01 10.08 -7.52
CA ALA A 557 -27.23 10.62 -6.93
C ALA A 557 -28.32 9.57 -6.69
N ASN A 558 -28.26 8.41 -7.37
CA ASN A 558 -29.37 7.46 -7.44
C ASN A 558 -29.10 6.11 -6.75
N VAL A 559 -28.04 6.03 -5.95
CA VAL A 559 -27.70 4.86 -5.14
C VAL A 559 -27.97 5.18 -3.68
N LEU A 560 -28.90 4.43 -3.08
CA LEU A 560 -29.49 4.67 -1.78
C LEU A 560 -29.35 3.46 -0.86
N ASP A 561 -29.38 3.67 0.45
CA ASP A 561 -29.46 2.58 1.42
C ASP A 561 -30.91 2.11 1.57
N ARG A 562 -31.17 1.15 2.48
CA ARG A 562 -32.52 0.63 2.72
C ARG A 562 -33.46 1.67 3.31
N GLU A 563 -32.90 2.69 3.97
CA GLU A 563 -33.59 3.77 4.62
C GLU A 563 -33.87 4.95 3.66
N GLY A 564 -33.26 4.92 2.47
CA GLY A 564 -33.42 5.92 1.41
C GLY A 564 -32.41 7.07 1.47
N TYR A 565 -31.33 6.94 2.24
CA TYR A 565 -30.23 7.91 2.26
C TYR A 565 -29.25 7.64 1.13
N LEU A 566 -28.61 8.71 0.65
CA LEU A 566 -27.56 8.62 -0.38
C LEU A 566 -26.35 7.86 0.18
N LEU A 567 -25.84 6.88 -0.58
CA LEU A 567 -24.59 6.19 -0.23
C LEU A 567 -23.35 7.04 -0.51
N PHE A 568 -23.42 7.86 -1.56
CA PHE A 568 -22.32 8.67 -2.05
C PHE A 568 -22.77 10.12 -2.19
N GLN A 569 -21.79 11.02 -2.30
CA GLN A 569 -22.09 12.41 -2.62
C GLN A 569 -22.75 12.48 -4.02
N PRO A 570 -23.86 13.22 -4.19
CA PRO A 570 -24.59 13.22 -5.47
C PRO A 570 -23.91 14.06 -6.55
N TYR A 571 -23.20 15.13 -6.16
CA TYR A 571 -22.49 16.02 -7.07
C TYR A 571 -21.29 16.71 -6.40
N GLN A 572 -20.35 17.22 -7.18
CA GLN A 572 -19.21 18.02 -6.73
C GLN A 572 -19.09 19.30 -7.56
N VAL A 573 -18.68 20.41 -6.94
CA VAL A 573 -18.48 21.71 -7.62
C VAL A 573 -16.99 22.04 -7.77
N TYR A 574 -16.61 22.46 -8.97
CA TYR A 574 -15.26 22.89 -9.33
C TYR A 574 -15.27 24.34 -9.85
N ASP A 575 -14.39 25.19 -9.33
CA ASP A 575 -14.23 26.58 -9.76
C ASP A 575 -13.02 26.72 -10.71
N PHE A 576 -13.28 27.25 -11.91
CA PHE A 576 -12.28 27.63 -12.89
C PHE A 576 -12.39 29.12 -13.18
N ASN A 577 -11.55 29.94 -12.55
CA ASN A 577 -11.48 31.39 -12.81
C ASN A 577 -12.81 32.12 -12.56
N GLY A 578 -13.61 31.64 -11.59
CA GLY A 578 -14.96 32.12 -11.30
C GLY A 578 -16.06 31.47 -12.14
N PHE A 579 -15.73 30.62 -13.12
CA PHE A 579 -16.70 29.80 -13.86
C PHE A 579 -16.88 28.46 -13.15
N LYS A 580 -18.09 28.20 -12.67
CA LYS A 580 -18.39 27.07 -11.79
C LYS A 580 -18.97 25.90 -12.58
N VAL A 581 -18.42 24.72 -12.35
CA VAL A 581 -18.85 23.47 -12.99
C VAL A 581 -19.31 22.49 -11.92
N ALA A 582 -20.55 22.00 -12.01
CA ALA A 582 -20.97 20.84 -11.21
C ALA A 582 -20.82 19.55 -12.02
N VAL A 583 -20.30 18.52 -11.37
CA VAL A 583 -20.32 17.14 -11.85
C VAL A 583 -21.34 16.38 -11.03
N VAL A 584 -22.38 15.84 -11.66
CA VAL A 584 -23.47 15.07 -11.03
C VAL A 584 -23.33 13.61 -11.43
N GLY A 585 -23.26 12.70 -10.45
CA GLY A 585 -23.06 11.28 -10.70
C GLY A 585 -24.36 10.50 -10.91
N LEU A 586 -24.37 9.50 -11.80
CA LEU A 586 -25.47 8.53 -11.95
C LEU A 586 -24.93 7.11 -12.21
N THR A 587 -25.51 6.11 -11.56
CA THR A 587 -25.12 4.69 -11.68
C THR A 587 -26.26 3.84 -12.21
N THR A 588 -25.99 2.90 -13.10
CA THR A 588 -27.00 2.02 -13.69
C THR A 588 -27.73 1.16 -12.64
N PRO A 589 -29.08 1.09 -12.64
CA PRO A 589 -29.82 0.16 -11.81
C PRO A 589 -29.60 -1.32 -12.16
N ASP A 590 -29.07 -1.59 -13.36
CA ASP A 590 -28.68 -2.92 -13.79
C ASP A 590 -27.63 -3.54 -12.86
N THR A 591 -26.91 -2.73 -12.08
CA THR A 591 -25.93 -3.19 -11.08
C THR A 591 -26.50 -4.29 -10.18
N THR A 592 -27.78 -4.21 -9.80
CA THR A 592 -28.47 -5.24 -9.00
C THR A 592 -28.41 -6.66 -9.59
N THR A 593 -28.20 -6.76 -10.90
CA THR A 593 -28.22 -8.01 -11.68
C THR A 593 -26.91 -8.27 -12.42
N LYS A 594 -26.03 -7.26 -12.53
CA LYS A 594 -24.72 -7.33 -13.19
C LYS A 594 -23.55 -7.60 -12.23
N THR A 595 -23.81 -7.52 -10.93
CA THR A 595 -22.90 -8.00 -9.88
C THR A 595 -23.59 -9.07 -9.03
N HIS A 596 -22.84 -9.75 -8.17
CA HIS A 596 -23.43 -10.75 -7.28
C HIS A 596 -24.42 -10.06 -6.34
N PRO A 597 -25.67 -10.57 -6.16
CA PRO A 597 -26.66 -9.97 -5.25
C PRO A 597 -26.21 -9.79 -3.79
N LYS A 598 -25.16 -10.48 -3.34
CA LYS A 598 -24.59 -10.31 -1.99
C LYS A 598 -23.75 -9.05 -1.89
N ASN A 599 -23.08 -8.66 -2.98
CA ASN A 599 -22.19 -7.50 -3.00
C ASN A 599 -22.97 -6.19 -2.85
N VAL A 600 -24.24 -6.19 -3.23
CA VAL A 600 -25.15 -5.04 -3.17
C VAL A 600 -26.26 -5.27 -2.14
N GLU A 601 -26.04 -6.17 -1.18
CA GLU A 601 -27.02 -6.39 -0.14
C GLU A 601 -27.20 -5.11 0.68
N GLY A 602 -28.43 -4.59 0.74
CA GLY A 602 -28.71 -3.34 1.47
C GLY A 602 -28.60 -2.08 0.62
N VAL A 603 -28.18 -2.21 -0.64
CA VAL A 603 -28.13 -1.10 -1.59
C VAL A 603 -29.35 -1.11 -2.49
N TYR A 604 -29.96 0.06 -2.66
CA TYR A 604 -31.06 0.32 -3.57
C TYR A 604 -30.60 1.22 -4.72
N PHE A 605 -30.72 0.72 -5.95
CA PHE A 605 -30.45 1.52 -7.14
C PHE A 605 -31.77 2.03 -7.70
N ALA A 606 -32.00 3.34 -7.57
CA ALA A 606 -33.22 3.98 -8.06
C ALA A 606 -33.30 3.85 -9.58
N ASN A 607 -34.41 3.28 -10.08
CA ASN A 607 -34.63 3.01 -11.50
C ASN A 607 -35.58 4.03 -12.11
N GLU A 608 -36.90 3.88 -11.96
CA GLU A 608 -37.83 4.89 -12.49
C GLU A 608 -37.64 6.25 -11.77
N GLU A 609 -37.25 6.22 -10.50
CA GLU A 609 -37.02 7.42 -9.68
C GLU A 609 -35.75 8.18 -10.09
N ILE A 610 -34.86 7.58 -10.90
CA ILE A 610 -33.62 8.23 -11.37
C ILE A 610 -33.90 9.56 -12.08
N PHE A 611 -35.04 9.66 -12.79
CA PHE A 611 -35.41 10.88 -13.51
C PHE A 611 -35.76 12.02 -12.57
N GLU A 612 -36.44 11.73 -11.46
CA GLU A 612 -36.83 12.73 -10.46
C GLU A 612 -35.62 13.13 -9.62
N ILE A 613 -34.88 12.15 -9.10
CA ILE A 613 -33.68 12.37 -8.29
C ILE A 613 -32.60 13.11 -9.08
N GLY A 614 -32.34 12.69 -10.32
CA GLY A 614 -31.37 13.34 -11.19
C GLY A 614 -31.79 14.77 -11.57
N GLN A 615 -33.08 15.03 -11.79
CA GLN A 615 -33.58 16.39 -12.02
C GLN A 615 -33.39 17.27 -10.77
N GLU A 616 -33.69 16.75 -9.58
CA GLU A 616 -33.53 17.48 -8.33
C GLU A 616 -32.05 17.82 -8.05
N ALA A 617 -31.13 16.86 -8.21
CA ALA A 617 -29.70 17.10 -8.05
C ALA A 617 -29.19 18.19 -9.01
N ILE A 618 -29.65 18.16 -10.26
CA ILE A 618 -29.31 19.18 -11.26
C ILE A 618 -29.92 20.53 -10.92
N ASP A 619 -31.18 20.60 -10.52
CA ASP A 619 -31.85 21.84 -10.16
C ASP A 619 -31.16 22.51 -8.97
N ILE A 620 -30.78 21.73 -7.94
CA ILE A 620 -30.01 22.20 -6.78
C ILE A 620 -28.66 22.76 -7.22
N ALA A 621 -27.87 21.99 -7.99
CA ALA A 621 -26.56 22.43 -8.43
C ALA A 621 -26.63 23.68 -9.32
N ARG A 622 -27.62 23.74 -10.22
CA ARG A 622 -27.78 24.82 -11.21
C ARG A 622 -28.01 26.20 -10.60
N GLU A 623 -28.52 26.28 -9.37
CA GLU A 623 -28.67 27.57 -8.67
C GLU A 623 -27.31 28.26 -8.42
N TYR A 624 -26.21 27.50 -8.42
CA TYR A 624 -24.90 27.96 -7.99
C TYR A 624 -23.81 27.83 -9.05
N VAL A 625 -24.06 27.11 -10.16
CA VAL A 625 -23.04 26.80 -11.17
C VAL A 625 -23.43 27.25 -12.58
N ASP A 626 -22.41 27.47 -13.41
CA ASP A 626 -22.57 27.92 -14.79
C ASP A 626 -22.72 26.75 -15.77
N TYR A 627 -22.14 25.59 -15.45
CA TYR A 627 -22.10 24.40 -16.31
C TYR A 627 -22.36 23.13 -15.51
N ILE A 628 -23.13 22.18 -16.07
CA ILE A 628 -23.39 20.89 -15.45
C ILE A 628 -22.97 19.75 -16.38
N ILE A 629 -22.12 18.90 -15.82
CA ILE A 629 -21.72 17.62 -16.38
C ILE A 629 -22.47 16.53 -15.62
N VAL A 630 -23.17 15.65 -16.33
CA VAL A 630 -23.58 14.37 -15.77
C VAL A 630 -22.49 13.35 -16.07
N LEU A 631 -21.92 12.75 -15.03
CA LEU A 631 -20.99 11.64 -15.09
C LEU A 631 -21.80 10.37 -14.81
N GLY A 632 -22.13 9.63 -15.88
CA GLY A 632 -23.06 8.51 -15.81
C GLY A 632 -22.41 7.20 -16.20
N HIS A 633 -22.70 6.14 -15.45
CA HIS A 633 -22.47 4.77 -15.88
C HIS A 633 -23.81 4.12 -16.21
N ILE A 634 -24.45 4.53 -17.32
CA ILE A 634 -25.83 4.13 -17.67
C ILE A 634 -25.85 3.33 -18.97
N GLY A 635 -25.11 3.78 -20.00
CA GLY A 635 -25.03 3.12 -21.29
C GLY A 635 -26.15 3.43 -22.27
N LEU A 636 -25.95 3.00 -23.52
CA LEU A 636 -26.86 3.21 -24.65
C LEU A 636 -27.58 1.94 -25.12
N ASP A 637 -27.34 0.81 -24.44
CA ASP A 637 -27.94 -0.48 -24.81
C ASP A 637 -29.35 -0.61 -24.21
N PRO A 638 -30.40 -0.68 -25.04
CA PRO A 638 -31.79 -0.70 -24.55
C PRO A 638 -32.21 -2.06 -23.98
N ASP A 639 -31.35 -3.08 -24.10
CA ASP A 639 -31.63 -4.46 -23.69
C ASP A 639 -31.20 -4.74 -22.23
N GLY A 640 -30.73 -3.73 -21.50
CA GLY A 640 -30.47 -3.80 -20.06
C GLY A 640 -31.73 -4.11 -19.24
N GLU A 641 -31.56 -4.67 -18.05
CA GLU A 641 -32.70 -5.10 -17.22
C GLU A 641 -33.57 -3.93 -16.75
N SER A 642 -32.95 -2.77 -16.49
CA SER A 642 -33.64 -1.51 -16.18
C SER A 642 -34.37 -0.91 -17.39
N GLY A 643 -33.92 -1.21 -18.62
CA GLY A 643 -34.40 -0.58 -19.85
C GLY A 643 -34.05 0.91 -19.97
N LEU A 644 -33.19 1.43 -19.10
CA LEU A 644 -32.72 2.82 -19.13
C LEU A 644 -31.55 2.96 -20.10
N THR A 645 -31.49 4.11 -20.75
CA THR A 645 -30.35 4.51 -21.58
C THR A 645 -30.02 5.98 -21.37
N SER A 646 -28.77 6.36 -21.59
CA SER A 646 -28.29 7.73 -21.40
C SER A 646 -29.00 8.76 -22.28
N ASP A 647 -29.40 8.37 -23.50
CA ASP A 647 -30.22 9.24 -24.36
C ASP A 647 -31.63 9.44 -23.81
N GLN A 648 -32.22 8.45 -23.13
CA GLN A 648 -33.49 8.64 -22.43
C GLN A 648 -33.33 9.62 -21.27
N ILE A 649 -32.27 9.48 -20.46
CA ILE A 649 -31.98 10.40 -19.36
C ILE A 649 -31.78 11.82 -19.88
N ALA A 650 -30.89 12.02 -20.84
CA ALA A 650 -30.63 13.33 -21.46
C ALA A 650 -31.89 13.94 -22.12
N SER A 651 -32.82 13.13 -22.61
CA SER A 651 -34.07 13.63 -23.19
C SER A 651 -35.09 14.11 -22.15
N ARG A 652 -35.10 13.50 -20.95
CA ARG A 652 -36.11 13.73 -19.91
C ARG A 652 -35.65 14.73 -18.86
N ILE A 653 -34.41 14.59 -18.39
CA ILE A 653 -33.80 15.49 -17.42
C ILE A 653 -33.32 16.76 -18.15
N LYS A 654 -33.66 17.93 -17.61
CA LYS A 654 -33.34 19.24 -18.19
C LYS A 654 -32.16 19.88 -17.49
N GLY A 655 -31.41 20.68 -18.23
CA GLY A 655 -30.25 21.38 -17.69
C GLY A 655 -29.00 20.50 -17.59
N ILE A 656 -28.83 19.53 -18.49
CA ILE A 656 -27.55 18.82 -18.65
C ILE A 656 -26.81 19.46 -19.83
N ASP A 657 -25.61 20.00 -19.61
CA ASP A 657 -24.81 20.58 -20.69
C ASP A 657 -23.96 19.51 -21.40
N LEU A 658 -23.30 18.66 -20.61
CA LEU A 658 -22.49 17.53 -21.06
C LEU A 658 -22.88 16.27 -20.28
N PHE A 659 -22.94 15.13 -20.96
CA PHE A 659 -23.12 13.82 -20.36
C PHE A 659 -21.91 12.96 -20.76
N ILE A 660 -21.14 12.50 -19.79
CA ILE A 660 -20.03 11.57 -19.98
C ILE A 660 -20.51 10.19 -19.56
N ASP A 661 -20.53 9.24 -20.50
CA ASP A 661 -21.17 7.94 -20.33
C ASP A 661 -20.22 6.74 -20.47
N GLY A 662 -20.62 5.59 -19.89
CA GLY A 662 -19.94 4.30 -19.92
C GLY A 662 -20.88 3.11 -20.16
N HIS A 663 -20.60 1.97 -19.54
CA HIS A 663 -21.40 0.74 -19.44
C HIS A 663 -21.56 -0.07 -20.74
N SER A 664 -22.02 0.58 -21.81
CA SER A 664 -22.33 -0.07 -23.11
C SER A 664 -21.10 -0.28 -24.01
N HIS A 665 -19.92 0.16 -23.56
CA HIS A 665 -18.67 0.18 -24.34
C HIS A 665 -18.78 0.93 -25.68
N THR A 666 -19.76 1.84 -25.79
CA THR A 666 -20.02 2.58 -27.02
C THR A 666 -18.94 3.64 -27.25
N THR A 667 -18.30 3.62 -28.43
CA THR A 667 -17.36 4.68 -28.81
C THR A 667 -18.07 5.80 -29.58
N LEU A 668 -18.12 7.02 -29.03
CA LEU A 668 -18.75 8.19 -29.65
C LEU A 668 -17.70 9.20 -30.15
N LYS A 669 -17.19 9.00 -31.38
CA LYS A 669 -16.10 9.82 -31.95
C LYS A 669 -16.35 11.33 -31.99
N GLU A 670 -17.59 11.74 -32.27
CA GLU A 670 -18.00 13.15 -32.35
C GLU A 670 -18.99 13.53 -31.24
N GLY A 671 -19.22 12.62 -30.28
CA GLY A 671 -20.35 12.69 -29.36
C GLY A 671 -21.71 12.42 -30.02
N LEU A 672 -22.76 12.33 -29.20
CA LEU A 672 -24.15 12.16 -29.59
C LEU A 672 -24.96 13.32 -29.00
N LYS A 673 -25.58 14.15 -29.84
CA LYS A 673 -26.39 15.27 -29.36
C LYS A 673 -27.86 14.86 -29.16
N VAL A 674 -28.36 15.01 -27.93
CA VAL A 674 -29.75 14.74 -27.54
C VAL A 674 -30.34 16.03 -26.96
N GLY A 675 -31.21 16.68 -27.74
CA GLY A 675 -31.68 18.02 -27.39
C GLY A 675 -30.52 19.01 -27.29
N ASP A 676 -30.35 19.63 -26.12
CA ASP A 676 -29.26 20.57 -25.85
C ASP A 676 -28.02 19.88 -25.25
N THR A 677 -28.15 18.62 -24.82
CA THR A 677 -27.09 17.86 -24.16
C THR A 677 -26.20 17.15 -25.18
N LEU A 678 -24.88 17.23 -24.97
CA LEU A 678 -23.90 16.42 -25.70
C LEU A 678 -23.52 15.20 -24.87
N ILE A 679 -23.69 13.99 -25.40
CA ILE A 679 -23.26 12.74 -24.78
C ILE A 679 -21.92 12.31 -25.38
N VAL A 680 -20.94 11.95 -24.56
CA VAL A 680 -19.62 11.45 -24.99
C VAL A 680 -19.27 10.15 -24.28
N SER A 681 -18.54 9.26 -24.97
CA SER A 681 -18.04 8.00 -24.40
C SER A 681 -16.84 7.51 -25.21
N THR A 682 -15.87 6.90 -24.52
CA THR A 682 -14.56 6.54 -25.06
C THR A 682 -14.47 5.10 -25.57
N GLY A 683 -15.54 4.32 -25.42
CA GLY A 683 -15.50 2.88 -25.65
C GLY A 683 -15.12 2.13 -24.39
N GLU A 684 -13.99 1.41 -24.42
CA GLU A 684 -13.55 0.54 -23.31
C GLU A 684 -12.00 0.44 -23.29
N TYR A 685 -11.47 -0.06 -22.18
CA TYR A 685 -10.10 -0.57 -22.02
C TYR A 685 -8.99 0.45 -22.30
N LEU A 686 -9.27 1.75 -22.17
CA LEU A 686 -8.35 2.82 -22.59
C LEU A 686 -7.92 2.71 -24.07
N LYS A 687 -8.78 2.17 -24.94
CA LYS A 687 -8.58 2.21 -26.40
C LYS A 687 -8.64 3.64 -26.93
N ASN A 688 -9.29 4.54 -26.19
CA ASN A 688 -9.29 5.98 -26.43
C ASN A 688 -9.20 6.72 -25.09
N LEU A 689 -8.60 7.91 -25.11
CA LEU A 689 -8.74 8.93 -24.07
C LEU A 689 -9.70 10.02 -24.59
N GLY A 690 -10.74 10.33 -23.83
CA GLY A 690 -11.70 11.37 -24.17
C GLY A 690 -11.18 12.76 -23.80
N LEU A 691 -11.42 13.75 -24.66
CA LEU A 691 -11.13 15.14 -24.40
C LEU A 691 -12.29 16.00 -24.91
N VAL A 692 -12.90 16.79 -24.03
CA VAL A 692 -13.90 17.80 -24.38
C VAL A 692 -13.34 19.17 -24.05
N GLN A 693 -13.08 19.98 -25.08
CA GLN A 693 -12.70 21.38 -24.92
C GLN A 693 -13.96 22.24 -24.82
N VAL A 694 -14.11 22.98 -23.73
CA VAL A 694 -15.19 23.94 -23.49
C VAL A 694 -14.61 25.35 -23.53
N HIS A 695 -15.01 26.14 -24.53
CA HIS A 695 -14.54 27.51 -24.68
C HIS A 695 -15.43 28.48 -23.91
N VAL A 696 -14.88 29.08 -22.85
CA VAL A 696 -15.57 30.00 -21.94
C VAL A 696 -15.17 31.43 -22.25
N LYS A 697 -16.17 32.31 -22.43
CA LYS A 697 -15.98 33.75 -22.67
C LYS A 697 -17.02 34.58 -21.94
N GLY A 698 -16.58 35.49 -21.07
CA GLY A 698 -17.44 36.34 -20.25
C GLY A 698 -18.39 35.52 -19.36
N GLY A 699 -17.87 34.44 -18.76
CA GLY A 699 -18.63 33.53 -17.90
C GLY A 699 -19.66 32.66 -18.64
N LYS A 700 -19.53 32.49 -19.96
CA LYS A 700 -20.47 31.68 -20.76
C LYS A 700 -19.75 30.76 -21.72
N VAL A 701 -20.29 29.57 -21.90
CA VAL A 701 -19.83 28.65 -22.94
C VAL A 701 -20.23 29.17 -24.31
N THR A 702 -19.27 29.26 -25.22
CA THR A 702 -19.49 29.71 -26.61
C THR A 702 -19.21 28.62 -27.64
N ALA A 703 -18.43 27.60 -27.28
CA ALA A 703 -18.21 26.42 -28.10
C ALA A 703 -17.81 25.21 -27.23
N THR A 704 -18.12 24.01 -27.73
CA THR A 704 -17.74 22.72 -27.12
C THR A 704 -17.25 21.79 -28.23
N TYR A 705 -16.06 21.22 -28.07
CA TYR A 705 -15.43 20.35 -29.06
C TYR A 705 -15.01 19.02 -28.42
N PRO A 706 -15.72 17.92 -28.70
CA PRO A 706 -15.29 16.58 -28.28
C PRO A 706 -14.25 16.03 -29.24
N MET A 707 -13.24 15.33 -28.71
CA MET A 707 -12.35 14.46 -29.47
C MET A 707 -11.98 13.21 -28.68
N LEU A 708 -11.54 12.19 -29.41
CA LEU A 708 -10.90 11.01 -28.84
C LEU A 708 -9.44 10.97 -29.28
N ILE A 709 -8.55 10.63 -28.35
CA ILE A 709 -7.15 10.32 -28.61
C ILE A 709 -7.01 8.79 -28.61
N PRO A 710 -6.86 8.14 -29.77
CA PRO A 710 -6.78 6.68 -29.84
C PRO A 710 -5.48 6.14 -29.26
N ALA A 711 -5.54 4.99 -28.59
CA ALA A 711 -4.36 4.28 -28.08
C ALA A 711 -3.34 3.95 -29.17
N ALA A 712 -3.81 3.68 -30.40
CA ALA A 712 -2.91 3.44 -31.54
C ALA A 712 -2.00 4.64 -31.84
N ASP A 713 -2.51 5.87 -31.66
CA ASP A 713 -1.76 7.10 -31.85
C ASP A 713 -0.78 7.37 -30.71
N VAL A 714 -1.09 6.91 -29.49
CA VAL A 714 -0.23 7.04 -28.31
C VAL A 714 0.89 6.00 -28.33
N LEU A 715 0.55 4.73 -28.57
CA LEU A 715 1.48 3.60 -28.58
C LEU A 715 2.43 3.64 -29.78
N ASN A 716 2.05 4.31 -30.87
CA ASN A 716 2.86 4.47 -32.08
C ASN A 716 2.90 5.95 -32.52
N ALA A 717 3.25 6.85 -31.61
CA ALA A 717 3.26 8.31 -31.86
C ALA A 717 4.08 8.70 -33.10
N ALA A 718 5.21 8.03 -33.36
CA ALA A 718 6.02 8.25 -34.56
C ALA A 718 5.27 8.03 -35.88
N ASP A 719 4.21 7.22 -35.90
CA ASP A 719 3.38 6.95 -37.07
C ASP A 719 2.09 7.77 -37.11
N SER A 720 1.62 8.24 -35.94
CA SER A 720 0.40 9.03 -35.79
C SER A 720 0.42 10.35 -36.55
N ALA A 721 -0.65 10.63 -37.30
CA ALA A 721 -0.84 11.95 -37.93
C ALA A 721 -1.10 13.04 -36.89
N LEU A 722 -1.85 12.72 -35.82
CA LEU A 722 -2.17 13.63 -34.73
C LEU A 722 -0.90 14.02 -33.95
N ALA A 723 -0.08 13.03 -33.55
CA ALA A 723 1.17 13.30 -32.83
C ALA A 723 2.16 14.12 -33.67
N LYS A 724 2.26 13.82 -34.97
CA LYS A 724 3.13 14.54 -35.92
C LYS A 724 2.80 16.02 -36.06
N GLU A 725 1.52 16.40 -36.00
CA GLU A 725 1.10 17.80 -36.08
C GLU A 725 1.74 18.65 -34.96
N TRP A 726 1.96 18.03 -33.80
CA TRP A 726 2.53 18.66 -32.61
C TRP A 726 4.01 18.32 -32.39
N GLY A 727 4.65 17.61 -33.34
CA GLY A 727 6.05 17.21 -33.24
C GLY A 727 6.33 16.12 -32.19
N ILE A 728 5.30 15.40 -31.74
CA ILE A 728 5.41 14.30 -30.78
C ILE A 728 5.84 13.04 -31.53
N ILE A 729 6.95 12.43 -31.11
CA ILE A 729 7.52 11.22 -31.72
C ILE A 729 7.39 9.98 -30.83
N ASP A 730 7.19 10.19 -29.53
CA ASP A 730 7.01 9.16 -28.53
C ASP A 730 6.21 9.74 -27.36
N VAL A 731 5.44 8.88 -26.68
CA VAL A 731 4.80 9.18 -25.40
C VAL A 731 5.41 8.19 -24.42
N PRO A 732 6.37 8.56 -23.56
CA PRO A 732 7.00 7.62 -22.64
C PRO A 732 6.01 7.13 -21.56
N ASN A 733 6.39 6.09 -20.81
CA ASN A 733 5.67 5.74 -19.59
C ASN A 733 6.04 6.75 -18.49
N ASP A 734 5.09 7.09 -17.63
CA ASP A 734 5.38 7.87 -16.43
C ASP A 734 6.16 7.00 -15.43
N PRO A 735 7.35 7.42 -14.96
CA PRO A 735 8.22 6.57 -14.17
C PRO A 735 7.65 6.20 -12.79
N GLU A 736 6.90 7.11 -12.14
CA GLU A 736 6.33 6.86 -10.81
C GLU A 736 5.18 5.86 -10.89
N VAL A 737 4.30 6.03 -11.88
CA VAL A 737 3.21 5.10 -12.15
C VAL A 737 3.74 3.74 -12.59
N ASP A 738 4.76 3.70 -13.45
CA ASP A 738 5.37 2.45 -13.91
C ASP A 738 6.06 1.69 -12.76
N GLU A 739 6.69 2.40 -11.82
CA GLU A 739 7.27 1.82 -10.61
C GLU A 739 6.20 1.18 -9.72
N TYR A 740 5.09 1.88 -9.47
CA TYR A 740 3.96 1.34 -8.71
C TYR A 740 3.34 0.11 -9.39
N VAL A 741 3.09 0.18 -10.70
CA VAL A 741 2.60 -0.97 -11.48
C VAL A 741 3.58 -2.14 -11.42
N GLY A 742 4.89 -1.87 -11.50
CA GLY A 742 5.93 -2.88 -11.35
C GLY A 742 5.92 -3.55 -9.97
N PHE A 743 5.76 -2.76 -8.91
CA PHE A 743 5.64 -3.24 -7.53
C PHE A 743 4.40 -4.13 -7.35
N MET A 744 3.22 -3.67 -7.77
CA MET A 744 1.99 -4.46 -7.67
C MET A 744 2.04 -5.72 -8.54
N SER A 745 2.70 -5.65 -9.70
CA SER A 745 2.94 -6.83 -10.54
C SER A 745 3.83 -7.88 -9.86
N ALA A 746 4.81 -7.44 -9.06
CA ALA A 746 5.63 -8.34 -8.26
C ALA A 746 4.82 -9.01 -7.14
N GLN A 747 3.96 -8.26 -6.45
CA GLN A 747 3.04 -8.81 -5.45
C GLN A 747 2.04 -9.80 -6.07
N LEU A 748 1.51 -9.48 -7.26
CA LEU A 748 0.67 -10.41 -8.01
C LEU A 748 1.42 -11.70 -8.31
N ALA A 749 2.68 -11.61 -8.74
CA ALA A 749 3.49 -12.80 -9.04
C ALA A 749 3.70 -13.69 -7.80
N GLU A 750 3.88 -13.10 -6.63
CA GLU A 750 3.94 -13.82 -5.36
C GLU A 750 2.61 -14.53 -5.05
N LYS A 751 1.48 -13.80 -5.14
CA LYS A 751 0.14 -14.37 -4.91
C LYS A 751 -0.18 -15.49 -5.90
N LEU A 752 0.13 -15.30 -7.18
CA LEU A 752 -0.02 -16.34 -8.20
C LEU A 752 0.88 -17.56 -7.94
N GLY A 753 2.02 -17.39 -7.27
CA GLY A 753 2.93 -18.46 -6.88
C GLY A 753 2.47 -19.27 -5.67
N GLN A 754 1.44 -18.82 -4.95
CA GLN A 754 0.93 -19.51 -3.76
C GLN A 754 0.37 -20.89 -4.10
N VAL A 755 0.89 -21.92 -3.43
CA VAL A 755 0.40 -23.30 -3.55
C VAL A 755 -0.89 -23.45 -2.76
N ILE A 756 -1.96 -23.87 -3.43
CA ILE A 756 -3.31 -24.01 -2.86
C ILE A 756 -3.78 -25.46 -2.76
N ALA A 757 -3.21 -26.36 -3.58
CA ALA A 757 -3.67 -27.73 -3.64
C ALA A 757 -2.57 -28.70 -4.10
N TYR A 758 -2.82 -29.99 -3.90
CA TYR A 758 -2.01 -31.06 -4.46
C TYR A 758 -2.89 -32.01 -5.29
N VAL A 759 -2.66 -32.07 -6.60
CA VAL A 759 -3.37 -32.98 -7.51
C VAL A 759 -2.50 -34.20 -7.84
N PRO A 760 -3.01 -35.44 -7.64
CA PRO A 760 -2.20 -36.66 -7.73
C PRO A 760 -1.90 -37.10 -9.17
N GLU A 761 -2.61 -36.53 -10.15
CA GLU A 761 -2.47 -36.83 -11.57
C GLU A 761 -2.66 -35.57 -12.41
N MET A 762 -2.19 -35.60 -13.66
CA MET A 762 -2.36 -34.51 -14.60
C MET A 762 -3.85 -34.35 -14.95
N LEU A 763 -4.35 -33.12 -14.88
CA LEU A 763 -5.70 -32.75 -15.27
C LEU A 763 -5.70 -32.22 -16.72
N ASP A 764 -6.32 -32.99 -17.62
CA ASP A 764 -6.30 -32.76 -19.07
C ASP A 764 -7.22 -31.60 -19.46
N GLY A 765 -6.60 -30.47 -19.83
CA GLY A 765 -7.27 -29.30 -20.37
C GLY A 765 -6.87 -29.01 -21.81
N GLU A 766 -6.28 -29.99 -22.50
CA GLU A 766 -5.79 -29.81 -23.86
C GLU A 766 -6.93 -29.42 -24.80
N ARG A 767 -6.71 -28.36 -25.60
CA ARG A 767 -7.71 -27.80 -26.52
C ARG A 767 -8.40 -28.87 -27.38
N ALA A 768 -7.65 -29.83 -27.91
CA ALA A 768 -8.19 -30.90 -28.74
C ALA A 768 -9.10 -31.86 -27.96
N ASN A 769 -8.88 -32.02 -26.66
CA ASN A 769 -9.65 -32.89 -25.78
C ASN A 769 -10.89 -32.17 -25.24
N VAL A 770 -10.73 -31.00 -24.59
CA VAL A 770 -11.86 -30.26 -24.00
C VAL A 770 -12.88 -29.78 -25.04
N ARG A 771 -12.53 -29.76 -26.33
CA ARG A 771 -13.42 -29.40 -27.44
C ARG A 771 -14.05 -30.59 -28.17
N THR A 772 -13.79 -31.82 -27.73
CA THR A 772 -14.30 -33.05 -28.39
C THR A 772 -14.78 -34.15 -27.44
N LYS A 773 -14.39 -34.11 -26.16
CA LYS A 773 -14.77 -35.10 -25.14
C LYS A 773 -14.70 -34.49 -23.73
N PRO A 774 -15.40 -35.09 -22.75
CA PRO A 774 -15.14 -34.81 -21.34
C PRO A 774 -13.75 -35.26 -20.90
N THR A 775 -13.09 -34.45 -20.09
CA THR A 775 -11.78 -34.71 -19.46
C THR A 775 -11.90 -34.82 -17.95
N ASN A 776 -10.86 -35.28 -17.25
CA ASN A 776 -10.84 -35.26 -15.79
C ASN A 776 -10.90 -33.83 -15.24
N LEU A 777 -10.19 -32.87 -15.85
CA LEU A 777 -10.24 -31.44 -15.47
C LEU A 777 -11.66 -30.86 -15.60
N SER A 778 -12.29 -31.01 -16.77
CA SER A 778 -13.63 -30.48 -17.02
C SER A 778 -14.70 -31.04 -16.06
N ARG A 779 -14.53 -32.29 -15.60
CA ARG A 779 -15.41 -32.90 -14.60
C ARG A 779 -15.23 -32.31 -13.20
N LEU A 780 -14.00 -31.93 -12.84
CA LEU A 780 -13.76 -31.24 -11.57
C LEU A 780 -14.33 -29.82 -11.61
N ILE A 781 -14.11 -29.08 -12.70
CA ILE A 781 -14.65 -27.72 -12.86
C ILE A 781 -16.19 -27.74 -12.82
N THR A 782 -16.83 -28.61 -13.60
CA THR A 782 -18.30 -28.71 -13.61
C THR A 782 -18.86 -29.16 -12.26
N ARG A 783 -18.15 -30.02 -11.53
CA ARG A 783 -18.54 -30.38 -10.15
C ARG A 783 -18.37 -29.22 -9.17
N ALA A 784 -17.28 -28.46 -9.27
CA ALA A 784 -17.06 -27.28 -8.45
C ALA A 784 -18.19 -26.27 -8.64
N MET A 785 -18.56 -26.00 -9.89
CA MET A 785 -19.69 -25.13 -10.23
C MET A 785 -21.02 -25.64 -9.64
N THR A 786 -21.33 -26.94 -9.78
CA THR A 786 -22.54 -27.51 -9.20
C THR A 786 -22.56 -27.45 -7.67
N GLU A 787 -21.42 -27.72 -7.02
CA GLU A 787 -21.31 -27.70 -5.55
C GLU A 787 -21.49 -26.29 -4.99
N GLU A 788 -20.89 -25.28 -5.62
CA GLU A 788 -20.98 -23.88 -5.19
C GLU A 788 -22.37 -23.29 -5.41
N SER A 789 -22.92 -23.46 -6.62
CA SER A 789 -24.19 -22.84 -7.00
C SER A 789 -25.43 -23.50 -6.39
N GLY A 790 -25.33 -24.76 -5.97
CA GLY A 790 -26.49 -25.58 -5.63
C GLY A 790 -27.45 -25.85 -6.80
N ALA A 791 -26.98 -25.70 -8.05
CA ALA A 791 -27.73 -26.08 -9.24
C ALA A 791 -27.92 -27.62 -9.33
N ASP A 792 -28.84 -28.08 -10.18
CA ASP A 792 -29.06 -29.53 -10.35
C ASP A 792 -27.88 -30.20 -11.09
N PHE A 793 -27.24 -29.46 -12.01
CA PHE A 793 -26.09 -29.87 -12.81
C PHE A 793 -25.45 -28.65 -13.48
N THR A 794 -24.29 -28.85 -14.12
CA THR A 794 -23.57 -27.81 -14.87
C THR A 794 -23.52 -28.12 -16.36
N ILE A 795 -23.67 -27.10 -17.21
CA ILE A 795 -23.29 -27.12 -18.63
C ILE A 795 -22.41 -25.90 -18.89
N THR A 796 -21.14 -26.12 -19.25
CA THR A 796 -20.18 -25.06 -19.59
C THR A 796 -19.42 -25.40 -20.87
N ASN A 797 -18.83 -24.43 -21.56
CA ASN A 797 -18.16 -24.64 -22.83
C ASN A 797 -16.70 -25.04 -22.63
N GLY A 798 -16.25 -26.07 -23.37
CA GLY A 798 -14.85 -26.48 -23.38
C GLY A 798 -13.88 -25.39 -23.85
N GLY A 799 -14.39 -24.37 -24.55
CA GLY A 799 -13.65 -23.18 -24.95
C GLY A 799 -13.20 -22.29 -23.78
N GLY A 800 -13.90 -22.37 -22.64
CA GLY A 800 -13.53 -21.69 -21.39
C GLY A 800 -12.35 -22.32 -20.66
N ILE A 801 -12.05 -23.60 -20.93
CA ILE A 801 -10.91 -24.33 -20.34
C ILE A 801 -9.69 -24.17 -21.26
N ARG A 802 -8.61 -23.57 -20.76
CA ARG A 802 -7.53 -23.01 -21.61
C ARG A 802 -6.20 -23.72 -21.51
N ALA A 803 -5.95 -24.42 -20.40
CA ALA A 803 -4.71 -25.13 -20.17
C ALA A 803 -4.98 -26.44 -19.43
N SER A 804 -4.03 -27.37 -19.55
CA SER A 804 -3.91 -28.54 -18.67
C SER A 804 -3.23 -28.13 -17.36
N MET A 805 -3.42 -28.92 -16.31
CA MET A 805 -2.76 -28.73 -15.02
C MET A 805 -1.92 -29.97 -14.68
N ASN A 806 -0.65 -29.77 -14.36
CA ASN A 806 0.27 -30.87 -14.08
C ASN A 806 -0.05 -31.57 -12.75
N ALA A 807 0.39 -32.83 -12.61
CA ALA A 807 0.38 -33.50 -11.32
C ALA A 807 1.36 -32.82 -10.35
N GLY A 808 1.00 -32.72 -9.08
CA GLY A 808 1.85 -32.12 -8.04
C GLY A 808 1.17 -30.94 -7.34
N GLN A 809 1.99 -30.00 -6.88
CA GLN A 809 1.52 -28.75 -6.30
C GLN A 809 0.82 -27.91 -7.37
N VAL A 810 -0.33 -27.36 -6.99
CA VAL A 810 -1.14 -26.47 -7.81
C VAL A 810 -1.08 -25.10 -7.17
N THR A 811 -0.71 -24.11 -7.97
CA THR A 811 -0.67 -22.72 -7.58
C THR A 811 -1.95 -21.99 -7.99
N ILE A 812 -2.19 -20.80 -7.44
CA ILE A 812 -3.26 -19.90 -7.95
C ILE A 812 -3.03 -19.62 -9.44
N GLY A 813 -1.79 -19.36 -9.85
CA GLY A 813 -1.41 -19.13 -11.25
C GLY A 813 -1.77 -20.30 -12.17
N ASP A 814 -1.66 -21.54 -11.70
CA ASP A 814 -2.09 -22.71 -12.47
C ASP A 814 -3.61 -22.72 -12.71
N VAL A 815 -4.42 -22.34 -11.72
CA VAL A 815 -5.88 -22.24 -11.89
C VAL A 815 -6.24 -21.12 -12.86
N ILE A 816 -5.61 -19.96 -12.71
CA ILE A 816 -5.81 -18.82 -13.61
C ILE A 816 -5.42 -19.18 -15.05
N ASN A 817 -4.34 -19.95 -15.26
CA ASN A 817 -3.99 -20.43 -16.61
C ASN A 817 -5.07 -21.36 -17.21
N VAL A 818 -5.76 -22.13 -16.37
CA VAL A 818 -6.86 -23.01 -16.81
C VAL A 818 -8.14 -22.21 -17.11
N LEU A 819 -8.48 -21.25 -16.24
CA LEU A 819 -9.69 -20.40 -16.29
C LEU A 819 -9.28 -18.91 -16.30
N PRO A 820 -8.69 -18.41 -17.40
CA PRO A 820 -8.10 -17.06 -17.44
C PRO A 820 -9.11 -15.95 -17.71
N PHE A 821 -10.36 -16.31 -18.01
CA PHE A 821 -11.42 -15.34 -18.21
C PHE A 821 -12.04 -15.00 -16.87
N THR A 822 -12.42 -13.74 -16.70
CA THR A 822 -13.16 -13.25 -15.54
C THR A 822 -14.63 -13.65 -15.58
N ASN A 823 -14.92 -14.85 -16.11
CA ASN A 823 -16.27 -15.38 -16.16
C ASN A 823 -16.73 -15.75 -14.75
N ILE A 824 -17.98 -15.42 -14.45
CA ILE A 824 -18.63 -15.76 -13.20
C ILE A 824 -19.56 -16.97 -13.38
N ILE A 825 -19.91 -17.62 -12.28
CA ILE A 825 -20.92 -18.67 -12.31
C ILE A 825 -22.31 -18.05 -12.45
N THR A 826 -23.07 -18.48 -13.46
CA THR A 826 -24.46 -18.04 -13.68
C THR A 826 -25.38 -19.26 -13.59
N VAL A 827 -26.43 -19.17 -12.79
CA VAL A 827 -27.46 -20.20 -12.65
C VAL A 827 -28.70 -19.76 -13.40
N ALA A 828 -29.17 -20.58 -14.33
CA ALA A 828 -30.38 -20.31 -15.12
C ALA A 828 -31.40 -21.44 -15.01
N GLU A 829 -32.66 -21.13 -15.32
CA GLU A 829 -33.68 -22.14 -15.60
C GLU A 829 -33.41 -22.80 -16.95
N ILE A 830 -33.58 -24.12 -17.03
CA ILE A 830 -33.55 -24.85 -18.31
C ILE A 830 -34.59 -25.96 -18.31
N THR A 831 -35.38 -26.07 -19.39
CA THR A 831 -36.31 -27.19 -19.54
C THR A 831 -35.54 -28.46 -19.89
N GLY A 832 -36.06 -29.64 -19.56
CA GLY A 832 -35.44 -30.89 -19.95
C GLY A 832 -35.33 -31.05 -21.47
N ALA A 833 -36.23 -30.47 -22.26
CA ALA A 833 -36.10 -30.41 -23.71
C ALA A 833 -34.89 -29.56 -24.14
N ASP A 834 -34.70 -28.41 -23.49
CA ASP A 834 -33.60 -27.49 -23.74
C ASP A 834 -32.25 -28.04 -23.27
N VAL A 835 -32.20 -28.88 -22.23
CA VAL A 835 -30.99 -29.65 -21.87
C VAL A 835 -30.53 -30.51 -23.04
N TYR A 836 -31.45 -31.22 -23.69
CA TYR A 836 -31.11 -32.00 -24.88
C TYR A 836 -30.68 -31.10 -26.04
N ALA A 837 -31.34 -29.96 -26.25
CA ALA A 837 -31.00 -29.02 -27.32
C ALA A 837 -29.61 -28.38 -27.10
N ALA A 838 -29.28 -27.99 -25.87
CA ALA A 838 -27.98 -27.43 -25.50
C ALA A 838 -26.86 -28.45 -25.73
N LEU A 839 -27.06 -29.70 -25.32
CA LEU A 839 -26.10 -30.79 -25.57
C LEU A 839 -26.02 -31.13 -27.07
N GLU A 840 -27.12 -31.18 -27.81
CA GLU A 840 -27.07 -31.35 -29.27
C GLU A 840 -26.28 -30.24 -29.95
N HIS A 841 -26.48 -29.00 -29.51
CA HIS A 841 -25.75 -27.83 -29.98
C HIS A 841 -24.26 -27.99 -29.70
N GLY A 842 -23.85 -28.22 -28.46
CA GLY A 842 -22.42 -28.35 -28.15
C GLY A 842 -21.73 -29.51 -28.86
N TYR A 843 -22.45 -30.61 -29.05
CA TYR A 843 -21.91 -31.82 -29.69
C TYR A 843 -21.99 -31.77 -31.22
N ARG A 844 -22.52 -30.70 -31.84
CA ARG A 844 -22.80 -30.59 -33.29
C ARG A 844 -21.62 -30.78 -34.24
N MET A 845 -20.39 -30.46 -33.81
CA MET A 845 -19.20 -30.50 -34.69
C MET A 845 -18.40 -31.80 -34.60
N LEU A 846 -18.71 -32.68 -33.63
CA LEU A 846 -18.04 -33.98 -33.52
C LEU A 846 -18.04 -34.75 -34.87
N PRO A 847 -16.95 -35.49 -35.18
CA PRO A 847 -15.75 -35.67 -34.38
C PRO A 847 -14.78 -34.47 -34.36
N GLY A 848 -15.05 -33.38 -35.09
CA GLY A 848 -14.23 -32.17 -35.10
C GLY A 848 -14.35 -31.34 -33.82
N GLU A 849 -13.38 -30.44 -33.61
CA GLU A 849 -13.31 -29.55 -32.44
C GLU A 849 -14.38 -28.46 -32.47
N ASN A 850 -14.95 -28.16 -31.31
CA ASN A 850 -15.87 -27.05 -31.09
C ASN A 850 -15.50 -26.29 -29.81
N GLY A 851 -15.31 -24.97 -29.88
CA GLY A 851 -15.15 -24.15 -28.67
C GLY A 851 -16.38 -24.30 -27.75
N GLY A 852 -17.57 -24.26 -28.35
CA GLY A 852 -18.83 -24.50 -27.67
C GLY A 852 -19.11 -25.98 -27.35
N PHE A 853 -18.14 -26.89 -27.33
CA PHE A 853 -18.41 -28.27 -26.89
C PHE A 853 -18.85 -28.29 -25.43
N SER A 854 -20.00 -28.89 -25.12
CA SER A 854 -20.53 -28.89 -23.75
C SER A 854 -19.74 -29.83 -22.84
N GLN A 855 -19.19 -29.26 -21.78
CA GLN A 855 -18.69 -29.96 -20.61
C GLN A 855 -19.80 -29.99 -19.55
N THR A 856 -20.02 -31.15 -18.93
CA THR A 856 -21.10 -31.35 -17.97
C THR A 856 -20.77 -32.48 -17.00
N ASP A 857 -21.34 -32.41 -15.81
CA ASP A 857 -21.36 -33.47 -14.80
C ASP A 857 -22.52 -34.48 -15.00
N LEU A 858 -23.37 -34.28 -16.01
CA LEU A 858 -24.39 -35.23 -16.46
C LEU A 858 -23.78 -36.47 -17.12
N GLN A 859 -24.50 -37.60 -17.04
CA GLN A 859 -24.15 -38.80 -17.83
C GLN A 859 -24.83 -38.73 -19.20
N VAL A 860 -24.03 -38.41 -20.23
CA VAL A 860 -24.50 -38.26 -21.60
C VAL A 860 -24.11 -39.46 -22.45
N VAL A 861 -25.11 -40.14 -23.03
CA VAL A 861 -24.93 -41.19 -24.05
C VAL A 861 -25.20 -40.56 -25.41
N TYR A 862 -24.21 -40.60 -26.30
CA TYR A 862 -24.29 -39.97 -27.61
C TYR A 862 -23.62 -40.80 -28.71
N ASN A 863 -24.05 -40.60 -29.96
CA ASN A 863 -23.41 -41.12 -31.16
C ASN A 863 -22.72 -39.98 -31.91
N ARG A 864 -21.38 -39.91 -31.78
CA ARG A 864 -20.57 -38.86 -32.41
C ARG A 864 -20.57 -38.85 -33.94
N TYR A 865 -21.06 -39.92 -34.58
CA TYR A 865 -21.15 -40.04 -36.04
C TYR A 865 -22.58 -39.82 -36.58
N ALA A 866 -23.56 -39.60 -35.71
CA ALA A 866 -24.90 -39.23 -36.14
C ALA A 866 -24.91 -37.79 -36.70
N ALA A 867 -25.93 -37.49 -37.51
CA ALA A 867 -26.15 -36.14 -38.01
C ALA A 867 -26.34 -35.16 -36.83
N PRO A 868 -25.84 -33.91 -36.93
CA PRO A 868 -26.10 -32.87 -35.93
C PRO A 868 -27.60 -32.75 -35.64
N GLY A 869 -27.99 -32.61 -34.36
CA GLY A 869 -29.39 -32.61 -33.92
C GLY A 869 -29.98 -34.01 -33.70
N SER A 870 -29.19 -35.08 -33.84
CA SER A 870 -29.59 -36.45 -33.52
C SER A 870 -28.45 -37.25 -32.87
N ARG A 871 -27.54 -36.56 -32.18
CA ARG A 871 -26.34 -37.15 -31.57
C ARG A 871 -26.61 -37.63 -30.15
N ILE A 872 -27.44 -36.95 -29.40
CA ILE A 872 -27.74 -37.23 -28.00
C ILE A 872 -28.80 -38.33 -27.92
N VAL A 873 -28.41 -39.50 -27.41
CA VAL A 873 -29.30 -40.66 -27.26
C VAL A 873 -30.01 -40.62 -25.92
N ARG A 874 -29.28 -40.33 -24.84
CA ARG A 874 -29.81 -40.33 -23.48
C ARG A 874 -29.00 -39.41 -22.58
N VAL A 875 -29.68 -38.67 -21.71
CA VAL A 875 -29.07 -37.81 -20.69
C VAL A 875 -29.59 -38.28 -19.33
N LEU A 876 -28.68 -38.54 -18.39
CA LEU A 876 -29.04 -38.96 -17.04
C LEU A 876 -28.48 -37.99 -16.00
N LEU A 877 -29.34 -37.58 -15.08
CA LEU A 877 -29.01 -36.89 -13.84
C LEU A 877 -29.10 -37.89 -12.69
N ASN A 878 -28.00 -38.13 -11.97
CA ASN A 878 -27.94 -39.09 -10.85
C ASN A 878 -28.49 -40.48 -11.21
N GLY A 879 -28.20 -40.95 -12.43
CA GLY A 879 -28.64 -42.24 -12.96
C GLY A 879 -30.11 -42.31 -13.43
N LYS A 880 -30.89 -41.24 -13.29
CA LYS A 880 -32.27 -41.13 -13.79
C LYS A 880 -32.30 -40.30 -15.07
N ALA A 881 -33.16 -40.68 -16.02
CA ALA A 881 -33.32 -39.91 -17.24
C ALA A 881 -33.92 -38.53 -16.94
N ILE A 882 -33.39 -37.49 -17.61
CA ILE A 882 -33.98 -36.15 -17.61
C ILE A 882 -35.41 -36.22 -18.17
N ASP A 883 -36.38 -35.65 -17.46
CA ASP A 883 -37.74 -35.48 -17.96
C ASP A 883 -37.78 -34.25 -18.86
N LYS A 884 -38.12 -34.45 -20.13
CA LYS A 884 -38.15 -33.37 -21.12
C LYS A 884 -39.16 -32.26 -20.82
N ASN A 885 -40.17 -32.54 -19.98
CA ASN A 885 -41.21 -31.57 -19.63
C ASN A 885 -40.96 -30.88 -18.28
N ALA A 886 -39.92 -31.28 -17.53
CA ALA A 886 -39.57 -30.65 -16.26
C ALA A 886 -38.62 -29.46 -16.48
N THR A 887 -38.59 -28.54 -15.52
CA THR A 887 -37.61 -27.45 -15.46
C THR A 887 -36.57 -27.75 -14.38
N TYR A 888 -35.32 -27.43 -14.67
CA TYR A 888 -34.15 -27.66 -13.82
C TYR A 888 -33.39 -26.35 -13.62
N LYS A 889 -32.53 -26.31 -12.59
CA LYS A 889 -31.51 -25.28 -12.43
C LYS A 889 -30.20 -25.77 -13.04
N VAL A 890 -29.63 -25.01 -13.96
CA VAL A 890 -28.33 -25.31 -14.57
C VAL A 890 -27.33 -24.21 -14.22
N ALA A 891 -26.16 -24.60 -13.75
CA ALA A 891 -25.01 -23.71 -13.67
C ALA A 891 -24.29 -23.66 -15.02
N THR A 892 -23.86 -22.47 -15.41
CA THR A 892 -23.08 -22.16 -16.61
C THR A 892 -22.16 -20.97 -16.30
N ASN A 893 -21.46 -20.42 -17.30
CA ASN A 893 -20.85 -19.09 -17.20
C ASN A 893 -21.75 -18.00 -17.82
N ASP A 894 -21.54 -16.78 -17.38
CA ASP A 894 -22.14 -15.53 -17.88
C ASP A 894 -22.07 -15.40 -19.41
N PHE A 895 -20.91 -15.70 -20.01
CA PHE A 895 -20.74 -15.67 -21.47
C PHE A 895 -21.74 -16.59 -22.18
N MET A 896 -21.93 -17.82 -21.70
CA MET A 896 -22.88 -18.77 -22.27
C MET A 896 -24.33 -18.43 -21.93
N ALA A 897 -24.60 -17.89 -20.74
CA ALA A 897 -25.93 -17.42 -20.36
C ALA A 897 -26.40 -16.29 -21.30
N ALA A 898 -25.48 -15.42 -21.74
CA ALA A 898 -25.71 -14.36 -22.71
C ALA A 898 -25.78 -14.85 -24.19
N GLY A 899 -25.76 -16.15 -24.45
CA GLY A 899 -25.84 -16.70 -25.81
C GLY A 899 -24.49 -17.00 -26.47
N GLY A 900 -23.39 -16.84 -25.74
CA GLY A 900 -22.03 -17.18 -26.17
C GLY A 900 -21.91 -18.59 -26.73
N ASP A 901 -21.03 -18.78 -27.71
CA ASP A 901 -20.89 -20.02 -28.50
C ASP A 901 -22.20 -20.51 -29.19
N GLY A 902 -23.24 -19.66 -29.24
CA GLY A 902 -24.54 -19.90 -29.83
C GLY A 902 -25.54 -20.62 -28.92
N TYR A 903 -25.33 -20.60 -27.60
CA TYR A 903 -26.21 -21.26 -26.64
C TYR A 903 -27.43 -20.40 -26.29
N THR A 904 -28.53 -20.55 -27.03
CA THR A 904 -29.79 -19.80 -26.79
C THR A 904 -30.79 -20.59 -25.95
N MET A 905 -30.37 -21.71 -25.34
CA MET A 905 -31.23 -22.68 -24.66
C MET A 905 -31.39 -22.41 -23.16
N PHE A 906 -30.57 -21.52 -22.61
CA PHE A 906 -30.70 -21.11 -21.22
C PHE A 906 -31.88 -20.14 -21.11
N GLY A 907 -32.75 -20.41 -20.13
CA GLY A 907 -33.91 -19.58 -19.85
C GLY A 907 -33.54 -18.41 -18.95
N ARG A 908 -34.47 -18.06 -18.06
CA ARG A 908 -34.29 -16.95 -17.12
C ARG A 908 -33.11 -17.23 -16.18
N VAL A 909 -32.19 -16.27 -16.09
CA VAL A 909 -31.13 -16.26 -15.08
C VAL A 909 -31.77 -16.11 -13.69
N LEU A 910 -31.37 -16.96 -12.77
CA LEU A 910 -31.87 -17.01 -11.39
C LEU A 910 -30.92 -16.30 -10.44
N THR A 911 -29.62 -16.54 -10.59
CA THR A 911 -28.56 -16.00 -9.74
C THR A 911 -27.24 -15.98 -10.50
N GLU A 912 -26.41 -14.99 -10.22
CA GLU A 912 -25.00 -14.96 -10.61
C GLU A 912 -24.13 -14.98 -9.35
N GLY A 913 -22.92 -15.53 -9.46
CA GLY A 913 -22.06 -15.89 -8.34
C GLY A 913 -20.61 -15.45 -8.51
N SER A 914 -19.70 -16.11 -7.81
CA SER A 914 -18.27 -15.79 -7.82
C SER A 914 -17.57 -16.10 -9.15
N LEU A 915 -16.35 -15.58 -9.31
CA LEU A 915 -15.46 -15.91 -10.41
C LEU A 915 -15.23 -17.42 -10.49
N LEU A 916 -15.26 -17.98 -11.70
CA LEU A 916 -15.04 -19.42 -11.89
C LEU A 916 -13.65 -19.88 -11.44
N SER A 917 -12.64 -19.01 -11.53
CA SER A 917 -11.31 -19.26 -10.97
C SER A 917 -11.38 -19.52 -9.47
N ASP A 918 -12.09 -18.67 -8.74
CA ASP A 918 -12.14 -18.67 -7.28
C ASP A 918 -12.95 -19.88 -6.79
N VAL A 919 -14.09 -20.14 -7.43
CA VAL A 919 -14.89 -21.36 -7.22
C VAL A 919 -14.03 -22.61 -7.38
N PHE A 920 -13.14 -22.63 -8.38
CA PHE A 920 -12.27 -23.78 -8.61
C PHE A 920 -11.10 -23.84 -7.62
N ILE A 921 -10.53 -22.70 -7.22
CA ILE A 921 -9.51 -22.60 -6.16
C ILE A 921 -10.05 -23.17 -4.85
N GLU A 922 -11.19 -22.70 -4.38
CA GLU A 922 -11.82 -23.13 -3.13
C GLU A 922 -12.16 -24.62 -3.17
N PHE A 923 -12.70 -25.09 -4.29
CA PHE A 923 -12.99 -26.51 -4.50
C PHE A 923 -11.71 -27.36 -4.40
N LEU A 924 -10.60 -26.93 -5.02
CA LEU A 924 -9.33 -27.63 -4.94
C LEU A 924 -8.75 -27.59 -3.52
N GLN A 925 -8.78 -26.46 -2.82
CA GLN A 925 -8.33 -26.36 -1.43
C GLN A 925 -9.10 -27.31 -0.52
N LYS A 926 -10.42 -27.41 -0.69
CA LYS A 926 -11.31 -28.24 0.12
C LYS A 926 -11.12 -29.74 -0.14
N HIS A 927 -11.00 -30.15 -1.39
CA HIS A 927 -11.01 -31.56 -1.78
C HIS A 927 -9.62 -32.14 -2.06
N TYR A 928 -8.62 -31.30 -2.32
CA TYR A 928 -7.24 -31.65 -2.65
C TYR A 928 -6.23 -30.77 -1.90
N PRO A 929 -6.33 -30.67 -0.56
CA PRO A 929 -5.53 -29.71 0.21
C PRO A 929 -4.03 -29.90 -0.04
N ALA A 930 -3.30 -28.78 -0.07
CA ALA A 930 -1.85 -28.79 -0.11
C ALA A 930 -1.29 -29.61 1.07
N LYS A 931 -0.19 -30.34 0.83
CA LYS A 931 0.46 -31.19 1.83
C LYS A 931 1.57 -30.48 2.57
#